data_AF-A0A9R0JTJ0-F1
#
_entry.id   AF-A0A9R0JTJ0-F1
#
_cell.length_a   1.000
_cell.length_b   1.000
_cell.length_c   1.000
_cell.angle_alpha   90.00
_cell.angle_beta   90.00
_cell.angle_gamma   90.00
#
_symmetry.space_group_name_H-M   'P 1'
#
loop_
_entity.id
_entity.type
_entity.pdbx_description
1 polymer ?
#
loop_
_entity_poly.entity_id
_entity_poly.type
_entity_poly.pdbx_seq_one_letter_code
_entity_poly.pdbx_strand_id
1 'polypeptide(L)'
;MPSLIYALIFTSFLTFTQLGAIPISQSLKKSQLNHKVSIFNHQSCNETCGRFQVTFPFYINNGSCGWSNPPLSDSFQLTCLNSTSLFLNIESQNYRVLEFFSDGVLVDFPGFSNTCRPYNDLSSFGFGGNDVFGVSNDNVIGLYDCEDSSLCKANCESNDLPGCDRNGNGNGSGPVCCYPLTDHSVWHIGDDFDVFAKFECRGFSSWVVPRGMSSGKRGVKLEWAIPMNSSKEVCDVNAYRVNATTLKHGIRCICDDGFVGDGYVNGTACLKSCFKDGKEEFGKDCEPKRHNKRKMIILAGVLTSAFAAASLLILLCLIKRSVKSTAFGSPNKPQFRSTLSFRKSCNTRLFTLNELDEATGGFNEGQKVMDSCGGSVFTGKLKDGSHIAVQRVICENEKDLMHVLTRVELLSTIMHRNLAHIFGCCIDSGYTPMVVYEFPENGTLEDHLHLHKGQPEKIGLDWYKRLSIAAQTASLLAFLQHEVSPPVSHHNLKTSSIFLDQDFNIKVACFGLFSSLELYNSDVYELGVFLLEVVSGSKHPDMATVALHKTRDGKIEEIVDPLLYYHEQPPFRRDQIDRVADIATRCLLFGGDGKLRMVDVARELVHITRDSIDGGSRRGPALEETFSNSSLLQMISISPDSIYVP
;
A
#
# COMPACT_ATOMS: atom_id res chain seq x y z
N MET A 1 1.80 69.65 3.80
CA MET A 1 2.48 68.75 2.83
C MET A 1 4.00 68.55 3.07
N PRO A 2 4.65 69.06 4.15
CA PRO A 2 5.94 68.50 4.60
C PRO A 2 5.85 67.62 5.87
N SER A 3 4.74 67.69 6.60
CA SER A 3 4.57 67.02 7.91
C SER A 3 4.07 65.57 7.86
N LEU A 4 3.46 65.12 6.76
CA LEU A 4 3.02 63.72 6.60
C LEU A 4 4.15 62.77 6.15
N ILE A 5 5.17 63.29 5.47
CA ILE A 5 6.28 62.48 4.95
C ILE A 5 7.24 62.11 6.09
N TYR A 6 7.49 63.03 7.04
CA TYR A 6 8.23 62.72 8.25
C TYR A 6 7.49 61.71 9.15
N ALA A 7 6.16 61.76 9.22
CA ALA A 7 5.38 60.79 9.99
C ALA A 7 5.41 59.37 9.41
N LEU A 8 5.43 59.21 8.08
CA LEU A 8 5.48 57.90 7.41
C LEU A 8 6.87 57.25 7.45
N ILE A 9 7.94 58.06 7.43
CA ILE A 9 9.31 57.52 7.56
C ILE A 9 9.58 57.10 9.00
N PHE A 10 9.09 57.85 10.00
CA PHE A 10 9.26 57.51 11.42
C PHE A 10 8.45 56.27 11.84
N THR A 11 7.25 56.04 11.28
CA THR A 11 6.46 54.82 11.56
C THR A 11 7.02 53.57 10.90
N SER A 12 7.70 53.70 9.75
CA SER A 12 8.39 52.57 9.10
C SER A 12 9.67 52.13 9.84
N PHE A 13 10.37 53.06 10.52
CA PHE A 13 11.58 52.76 11.29
C PHE A 13 11.27 52.21 12.71
N LEU A 14 10.15 52.61 13.32
CA LEU A 14 9.69 52.08 14.60
C LEU A 14 9.08 50.68 14.50
N THR A 15 8.48 50.33 13.36
CA THR A 15 7.93 48.97 13.13
C THR A 15 9.01 47.93 12.84
N PHE A 16 10.18 48.34 12.32
CA PHE A 16 11.32 47.43 12.11
C PHE A 16 12.18 47.21 13.37
N THR A 17 12.11 48.10 14.36
CA THR A 17 12.88 47.98 15.61
C THR A 17 12.08 47.35 16.77
N GLN A 18 10.76 47.20 16.64
CA GLN A 18 9.91 46.50 17.63
C GLN A 18 9.60 45.02 17.32
N LEU A 19 10.01 44.47 16.16
CA LEU A 19 9.89 43.03 15.87
C LEU A 19 11.11 42.21 16.27
N GLY A 20 12.17 42.85 16.78
CA GLY A 20 13.28 42.18 17.43
C GLY A 20 13.23 42.42 18.93
N ALA A 21 12.89 41.38 19.69
CA ALA A 21 13.09 41.20 21.14
C ALA A 21 11.84 41.36 22.06
N ILE A 22 11.13 40.25 22.36
CA ILE A 22 10.99 39.56 23.70
C ILE A 22 9.49 39.59 24.15
N PRO A 23 8.98 38.80 25.12
CA PRO A 23 8.68 37.34 25.17
C PRO A 23 7.20 37.05 25.56
N ILE A 24 6.58 35.93 25.16
CA ILE A 24 5.47 35.36 25.97
C ILE A 24 5.56 33.83 25.96
N SER A 25 6.06 33.30 27.08
CA SER A 25 5.73 31.98 27.56
C SER A 25 4.31 31.98 28.16
N GLN A 26 3.67 30.80 28.11
CA GLN A 26 2.48 30.35 28.85
C GLN A 26 1.12 30.54 28.15
N SER A 27 0.73 29.56 27.33
CA SER A 27 -0.16 28.49 27.79
C SER A 27 -0.52 27.53 26.65
N LEU A 28 0.17 26.40 26.59
CA LEU A 28 -0.39 25.11 26.20
C LEU A 28 0.54 24.04 26.77
N LYS A 29 0.17 23.57 27.97
CA LYS A 29 0.72 22.38 28.60
C LYS A 29 0.53 21.20 27.64
N LYS A 30 1.61 20.77 26.98
CA LYS A 30 1.85 19.37 26.68
C LYS A 30 3.32 19.12 26.99
N SER A 31 3.55 18.26 27.96
CA SER A 31 4.84 18.03 28.62
C SER A 31 5.96 17.72 27.63
N GLN A 32 6.85 18.69 27.39
CA GLN A 32 8.22 18.36 27.02
C GLN A 32 8.93 17.89 28.29
N LEU A 33 8.99 16.56 28.47
CA LEU A 33 10.04 15.97 29.27
C LEU A 33 11.30 15.99 28.40
N ASN A 34 12.28 16.81 28.79
CA ASN A 34 13.63 16.76 28.26
C ASN A 34 14.18 15.34 28.42
N HIS A 35 14.17 14.55 27.36
CA HIS A 35 15.14 13.47 27.22
C HIS A 35 16.13 13.85 26.13
N LYS A 36 17.38 14.05 26.57
CA LYS A 36 18.59 13.97 25.75
C LYS A 36 18.37 12.94 24.65
N VAL A 37 18.27 13.39 23.40
CA VAL A 37 18.49 12.53 22.23
C VAL A 37 19.98 12.21 22.26
N SER A 38 20.36 11.16 23.00
CA SER A 38 21.65 10.53 22.79
C SER A 38 21.57 9.86 21.43
N ILE A 39 22.43 10.33 20.54
CA ILE A 39 22.77 9.65 19.29
C ILE A 39 23.29 8.26 19.68
N PHE A 40 22.40 7.26 19.70
CA PHE A 40 22.83 5.87 19.79
C PHE A 40 23.24 5.44 18.38
N ASN A 41 24.53 5.12 18.22
CA ASN A 41 24.96 4.25 17.14
C ASN A 41 24.11 2.97 17.23
N HIS A 42 23.35 2.65 16.19
CA HIS A 42 22.64 1.37 16.10
C HIS A 42 23.68 0.24 16.18
N GLN A 43 23.87 -0.34 17.37
CA GLN A 43 24.70 -1.51 17.59
C GLN A 43 23.83 -2.74 17.40
N SER A 44 23.63 -3.13 16.14
CA SER A 44 23.13 -4.47 15.83
C SER A 44 24.07 -5.52 16.43
N CYS A 45 23.52 -6.59 17.00
CA CYS A 45 24.34 -7.69 17.47
C CYS A 45 24.98 -8.38 16.26
N ASN A 46 26.31 -8.39 16.20
CA ASN A 46 27.07 -8.93 15.07
C ASN A 46 27.62 -10.34 15.35
N GLU A 47 26.92 -11.09 16.22
CA GLU A 47 27.27 -12.48 16.50
C GLU A 47 26.75 -13.40 15.40
N THR A 48 27.60 -14.35 15.00
CA THR A 48 27.27 -15.36 14.01
C THR A 48 27.68 -16.75 14.50
N CYS A 49 26.89 -17.75 14.15
CA CYS A 49 27.19 -19.16 14.40
C CYS A 49 26.86 -19.96 13.14
N GLY A 50 27.88 -20.43 12.42
CA GLY A 50 27.71 -21.07 11.12
C GLY A 50 27.02 -20.15 10.13
N ARG A 51 25.83 -20.55 9.66
CA ARG A 51 24.99 -19.76 8.74
C ARG A 51 24.05 -18.77 9.43
N PHE A 52 23.99 -18.79 10.76
CA PHE A 52 23.01 -18.01 11.51
C PHE A 52 23.60 -16.66 11.92
N GLN A 53 22.89 -15.59 11.60
CA GLN A 53 23.08 -14.28 12.22
C GLN A 53 22.16 -14.20 13.43
N VAL A 54 22.72 -13.98 14.61
CA VAL A 54 21.97 -13.94 15.86
C VAL A 54 21.23 -12.60 15.96
N THR A 55 19.91 -12.65 16.07
CA THR A 55 19.05 -11.47 16.17
C THR A 55 18.51 -11.30 17.58
N PHE A 56 18.18 -10.06 17.94
CA PHE A 56 17.45 -9.79 19.18
C PHE A 56 16.18 -10.67 19.25
N PRO A 57 15.82 -11.22 20.42
CA PRO A 57 16.41 -11.05 21.76
C PRO A 57 17.53 -12.06 22.09
N PHE A 58 17.95 -12.89 21.14
CA PHE A 58 18.89 -13.98 21.38
C PHE A 58 20.34 -13.51 21.43
N TYR A 59 21.18 -14.20 22.21
CA TYR A 59 22.62 -13.91 22.34
C TYR A 59 23.43 -15.17 22.69
N ILE A 60 24.71 -15.21 22.33
CA ILE A 60 25.62 -16.30 22.69
C ILE A 60 26.44 -15.91 23.93
N ASN A 61 27.17 -14.79 23.86
CA ASN A 61 28.02 -14.32 24.95
C ASN A 61 27.44 -13.04 25.59
N ASN A 62 27.35 -13.06 26.93
CA ASN A 62 26.84 -11.93 27.68
C ASN A 62 27.86 -10.76 27.62
N GLY A 63 27.65 -9.80 26.71
CA GLY A 63 28.50 -8.61 26.53
C GLY A 63 28.92 -8.29 25.09
N SER A 64 28.63 -9.13 24.11
CA SER A 64 28.93 -8.89 22.69
C SER A 64 27.85 -8.05 21.98
N CYS A 65 26.59 -8.30 22.31
CA CYS A 65 25.47 -7.47 21.91
C CYS A 65 25.42 -6.26 22.85
N GLY A 66 25.71 -5.05 22.34
CA GLY A 66 25.84 -3.80 23.11
C GLY A 66 24.54 -3.25 23.72
N TRP A 67 23.62 -4.13 24.13
CA TRP A 67 22.35 -3.77 24.74
C TRP A 67 22.60 -3.07 26.07
N SER A 68 21.97 -1.93 26.29
CA SER A 68 22.04 -1.24 27.59
C SER A 68 21.44 -2.13 28.70
N ASN A 69 22.34 -2.76 29.48
CA ASN A 69 22.15 -3.67 30.63
C ASN A 69 20.77 -3.68 31.34
N PRO A 70 20.24 -4.84 31.82
CA PRO A 70 20.66 -6.24 31.62
C PRO A 70 19.76 -6.98 30.60
N PRO A 71 20.10 -8.23 30.21
CA PRO A 71 19.29 -9.05 29.30
C PRO A 71 17.85 -9.23 29.80
N LEU A 72 16.92 -9.37 28.86
CA LEU A 72 15.49 -9.51 29.11
C LEU A 72 15.13 -10.83 29.85
N SER A 73 16.03 -11.83 29.78
CA SER A 73 16.07 -13.06 30.60
C SER A 73 17.26 -13.93 30.13
N ASP A 74 17.84 -14.77 30.99
CA ASP A 74 18.79 -15.84 30.58
C ASP A 74 18.14 -16.87 29.64
N SER A 75 16.80 -16.88 29.55
CA SER A 75 16.02 -17.72 28.66
C SER A 75 16.35 -17.54 27.17
N PHE A 76 16.91 -16.40 26.77
CA PHE A 76 17.26 -16.12 25.37
C PHE A 76 18.72 -16.49 25.01
N GLN A 77 19.46 -17.08 25.94
CA GLN A 77 20.83 -17.48 25.70
C GLN A 77 20.91 -18.69 24.75
N LEU A 78 21.76 -18.58 23.74
CA LEU A 78 22.07 -19.61 22.77
C LEU A 78 23.45 -20.21 23.03
N THR A 79 23.60 -21.49 22.70
CA THR A 79 24.88 -22.19 22.72
C THR A 79 25.33 -22.50 21.29
N CYS A 80 26.49 -21.98 20.88
CA CYS A 80 27.07 -22.28 19.58
C CYS A 80 28.15 -23.36 19.71
N LEU A 81 27.89 -24.57 19.20
CA LEU A 81 28.84 -25.68 19.19
C LEU A 81 29.58 -25.74 17.87
N ASN A 82 30.91 -25.93 17.94
CA ASN A 82 31.81 -26.06 16.80
C ASN A 82 31.67 -24.93 15.77
N SER A 83 31.26 -23.73 16.20
CA SER A 83 30.99 -22.57 15.34
C SER A 83 30.03 -22.83 14.18
N THR A 84 29.20 -23.88 14.25
CA THR A 84 28.36 -24.33 13.13
C THR A 84 26.93 -24.67 13.52
N SER A 85 26.73 -25.19 14.73
CA SER A 85 25.41 -25.62 15.20
C SER A 85 24.99 -24.80 16.41
N LEU A 86 23.84 -24.18 16.28
CA LEU A 86 23.27 -23.28 17.28
C LEU A 86 22.18 -24.02 18.06
N PHE A 87 22.17 -23.86 19.37
CA PHE A 87 21.22 -24.51 20.27
C PHE A 87 20.54 -23.48 21.17
N LEU A 88 19.24 -23.66 21.36
CA LEU A 88 18.43 -22.92 22.31
C LEU A 88 18.16 -23.82 23.51
N ASN A 89 18.48 -23.34 24.71
CA ASN A 89 18.30 -24.08 25.94
C ASN A 89 17.00 -23.64 26.59
N ILE A 90 16.03 -24.56 26.70
CA ILE A 90 14.76 -24.31 27.37
C ILE A 90 14.63 -25.35 28.48
N GLU A 91 14.54 -24.88 29.72
CA GLU A 91 14.51 -25.71 30.93
C GLU A 91 15.71 -26.66 31.00
N SER A 92 15.50 -27.98 30.94
CA SER A 92 16.56 -29.00 30.98
C SER A 92 16.87 -29.60 29.60
N GLN A 93 16.34 -29.01 28.52
CA GLN A 93 16.48 -29.53 27.16
C GLN A 93 17.19 -28.53 26.23
N ASN A 94 17.96 -29.07 25.30
CA ASN A 94 18.70 -28.29 24.30
C ASN A 94 18.13 -28.59 22.91
N TYR A 95 17.56 -27.58 22.28
CA TYR A 95 16.93 -27.67 20.98
C TYR A 95 17.83 -27.06 19.91
N ARG A 96 18.11 -27.80 18.83
CA ARG A 96 18.92 -27.27 17.72
C ARG A 96 18.12 -26.23 16.95
N VAL A 97 18.67 -25.03 16.76
CA VAL A 97 18.05 -23.98 15.95
C VAL A 97 18.20 -24.29 14.47
N LEU A 98 17.08 -24.29 13.76
CA LEU A 98 16.99 -24.52 12.32
C LEU A 98 16.80 -23.20 11.56
N GLU A 99 16.04 -22.25 12.12
CA GLU A 99 15.74 -20.97 11.49
C GLU A 99 15.25 -19.92 12.49
N PHE A 100 15.49 -18.64 12.19
CA PHE A 100 14.88 -17.52 12.91
C PHE A 100 13.77 -16.90 12.06
N PHE A 101 12.68 -16.54 12.72
CA PHE A 101 11.61 -15.71 12.18
C PHE A 101 11.58 -14.39 12.94
N SER A 102 10.92 -13.37 12.37
CA SER A 102 10.66 -12.12 13.10
C SER A 102 9.86 -12.37 14.38
N ASP A 103 9.04 -13.43 14.39
CA ASP A 103 8.14 -13.77 15.48
C ASP A 103 8.46 -15.04 16.26
N GLY A 104 9.48 -15.78 15.86
CA GLY A 104 9.75 -17.06 16.47
C GLY A 104 11.09 -17.64 16.09
N VAL A 105 11.32 -18.87 16.55
CA VAL A 105 12.49 -19.66 16.22
C VAL A 105 12.03 -21.08 15.86
N LEU A 106 12.48 -21.59 14.73
CA LEU A 106 12.27 -22.97 14.35
C LEU A 106 13.35 -23.82 15.01
N VAL A 107 12.92 -24.80 15.80
CA VAL A 107 13.83 -25.73 16.44
C VAL A 107 13.58 -27.17 15.97
N ASP A 108 14.64 -27.96 16.05
CA ASP A 108 14.60 -29.40 15.82
C ASP A 108 14.14 -30.14 17.09
N PHE A 109 13.77 -31.40 16.93
CA PHE A 109 13.39 -32.29 18.03
C PHE A 109 14.62 -32.62 18.91
N PRO A 110 14.46 -32.73 20.24
CA PRO A 110 15.57 -33.04 21.14
C PRO A 110 16.05 -34.49 20.95
N GLY A 111 17.34 -34.74 21.22
CA GLY A 111 17.91 -36.11 21.21
C GLY A 111 18.39 -36.63 19.85
N PHE A 112 18.72 -35.76 18.90
CA PHE A 112 19.09 -36.15 17.54
C PHE A 112 20.29 -37.13 17.48
N SER A 113 20.07 -38.28 16.84
CA SER A 113 21.10 -39.13 16.24
C SER A 113 21.18 -38.80 14.74
N ASN A 114 22.31 -39.01 14.06
CA ASN A 114 22.53 -38.67 12.63
C ASN A 114 21.57 -39.33 11.60
N THR A 115 20.49 -39.99 12.02
CA THR A 115 19.51 -40.67 11.17
C THR A 115 18.15 -39.97 11.23
N CYS A 116 17.60 -39.62 10.07
CA CYS A 116 16.30 -38.96 9.94
C CYS A 116 15.17 -39.96 10.27
N ARG A 117 14.46 -39.76 11.39
CA ARG A 117 13.27 -40.55 11.74
C ARG A 117 12.01 -39.95 11.11
N PRO A 118 11.09 -40.76 10.54
CA PRO A 118 9.88 -40.26 9.86
C PRO A 118 8.91 -39.56 10.83
N TYR A 119 8.80 -40.03 12.07
CA TYR A 119 8.00 -39.44 13.15
C TYR A 119 8.74 -39.59 14.49
N ASN A 120 8.31 -38.82 15.48
CA ASN A 120 8.80 -38.88 16.85
C ASN A 120 7.69 -39.33 17.80
N ASP A 121 8.05 -39.92 18.94
CA ASP A 121 7.09 -40.24 20.00
C ASP A 121 6.43 -38.95 20.50
N LEU A 122 5.16 -38.98 20.92
CA LEU A 122 4.44 -37.77 21.35
C LEU A 122 5.18 -37.02 22.48
N SER A 123 5.75 -37.77 23.42
CA SER A 123 6.48 -37.23 24.56
C SER A 123 7.91 -36.76 24.22
N SER A 124 8.31 -36.85 22.95
CA SER A 124 9.65 -36.41 22.50
C SER A 124 9.80 -34.89 22.51
N PHE A 125 8.71 -34.14 22.61
CA PHE A 125 8.72 -32.68 22.72
C PHE A 125 7.83 -32.24 23.89
N GLY A 126 8.25 -32.57 25.11
CA GLY A 126 7.52 -32.26 26.35
C GLY A 126 7.58 -30.79 26.79
N PHE A 127 7.42 -29.85 25.86
CA PHE A 127 7.41 -28.41 26.14
C PHE A 127 6.11 -27.77 25.62
N GLY A 128 5.20 -27.43 26.54
CA GLY A 128 3.95 -26.74 26.23
C GLY A 128 4.06 -25.20 26.20
N GLY A 129 5.08 -24.65 26.86
CA GLY A 129 5.33 -23.21 26.95
C GLY A 129 5.86 -22.78 28.32
N ASN A 130 6.48 -21.61 28.40
CA ASN A 130 6.87 -20.91 29.63
C ASN A 130 6.55 -19.41 29.51
N ASP A 131 7.07 -18.56 30.40
CA ASP A 131 6.77 -17.12 30.39
C ASP A 131 7.32 -16.36 29.16
N VAL A 132 8.20 -16.98 28.38
CA VAL A 132 9.00 -16.34 27.33
C VAL A 132 8.86 -17.03 25.96
N PHE A 133 8.59 -18.33 25.94
CA PHE A 133 8.42 -19.15 24.74
C PHE A 133 7.12 -19.95 24.79
N GLY A 134 6.40 -20.01 23.67
CA GLY A 134 5.22 -20.85 23.48
C GLY A 134 5.29 -21.59 22.15
N VAL A 135 4.65 -22.76 22.06
CA VAL A 135 4.51 -23.45 20.77
C VAL A 135 3.62 -22.60 19.86
N SER A 136 4.14 -22.16 18.72
CA SER A 136 3.41 -21.29 17.78
C SER A 136 2.23 -22.02 17.15
N ASN A 137 1.12 -21.32 16.95
CA ASN A 137 -0.04 -21.85 16.23
C ASN A 137 0.22 -22.03 14.71
N ASP A 138 1.32 -21.49 14.18
CA ASP A 138 1.74 -21.69 12.78
C ASP A 138 2.18 -23.13 12.48
N ASN A 139 2.40 -23.95 13.51
CA ASN A 139 2.78 -25.35 13.31
C ASN A 139 1.60 -26.18 12.79
N VAL A 140 1.91 -27.06 11.84
CA VAL A 140 1.01 -28.12 11.37
C VAL A 140 1.59 -29.45 11.83
N ILE A 141 0.78 -30.21 12.57
CA ILE A 141 1.17 -31.50 13.13
C ILE A 141 0.72 -32.60 12.19
N GLY A 142 1.63 -33.45 11.74
CA GLY A 142 1.31 -34.72 11.10
C GLY A 142 1.29 -35.80 12.16
N LEU A 143 0.16 -36.46 12.31
CA LEU A 143 -0.05 -37.51 13.30
C LEU A 143 0.04 -38.88 12.62
N TYR A 144 0.66 -39.84 13.30
CA TYR A 144 0.97 -41.16 12.76
C TYR A 144 0.33 -42.25 13.61
N ASP A 145 -0.24 -43.24 12.91
CA ASP A 145 -0.87 -44.43 13.50
C ASP A 145 -1.90 -44.10 14.61
N CYS A 146 -2.80 -43.14 14.35
CA CYS A 146 -3.93 -42.84 15.24
C CYS A 146 -5.11 -43.76 14.93
N GLU A 147 -5.83 -44.22 15.96
CA GLU A 147 -7.07 -44.99 15.77
C GLU A 147 -8.26 -44.09 15.42
N ASP A 148 -8.29 -42.85 15.92
CA ASP A 148 -9.37 -41.90 15.66
C ASP A 148 -9.07 -40.98 14.47
N SER A 149 -9.70 -41.27 13.34
CA SER A 149 -9.60 -40.47 12.11
C SER A 149 -10.27 -39.09 12.18
N SER A 150 -11.07 -38.79 13.22
CA SER A 150 -11.75 -37.49 13.37
C SER A 150 -10.80 -36.33 13.67
N LEU A 151 -9.57 -36.65 14.09
CA LEU A 151 -8.48 -35.69 14.28
C LEU A 151 -8.00 -35.06 12.97
N CYS A 152 -8.09 -35.80 11.87
CA CYS A 152 -7.48 -35.42 10.61
C CYS A 152 -8.32 -34.34 9.94
N LYS A 153 -7.73 -33.16 9.71
CA LYS A 153 -8.41 -32.05 9.05
C LYS A 153 -8.12 -32.08 7.54
N ALA A 154 -9.17 -31.93 6.74
CA ALA A 154 -9.01 -31.65 5.32
C ALA A 154 -8.25 -30.32 5.13
N ASN A 155 -7.44 -30.21 4.09
CA ASN A 155 -6.67 -29.02 3.64
C ASN A 155 -5.17 -28.94 3.98
N CYS A 156 -4.54 -29.91 4.64
CA CYS A 156 -3.05 -29.94 4.68
C CYS A 156 -2.42 -30.62 3.46
N GLU A 157 -3.22 -31.26 2.60
CA GLU A 157 -2.78 -32.00 1.41
C GLU A 157 -2.25 -31.09 0.29
N SER A 158 -2.52 -29.78 0.35
CA SER A 158 -2.07 -28.78 -0.64
C SER A 158 -0.64 -28.30 -0.45
N ASN A 159 -0.02 -28.58 0.71
CA ASN A 159 1.36 -28.18 1.01
C ASN A 159 2.32 -29.36 0.82
N ASP A 160 3.47 -29.11 0.19
CA ASP A 160 4.55 -30.10 0.09
C ASP A 160 5.27 -30.19 1.45
N LEU A 161 4.92 -31.20 2.24
CA LEU A 161 5.50 -31.47 3.56
C LEU A 161 6.52 -32.60 3.44
N PRO A 162 7.80 -32.30 3.14
CA PRO A 162 8.79 -33.34 2.89
C PRO A 162 9.03 -34.20 4.13
N GLY A 163 8.93 -35.52 3.94
CA GLY A 163 9.32 -36.55 4.91
C GLY A 163 10.82 -36.87 4.85
N CYS A 164 11.25 -37.85 5.65
CA CYS A 164 12.66 -38.30 5.69
C CYS A 164 13.09 -39.14 4.48
N ASP A 165 12.15 -39.72 3.72
CA ASP A 165 12.43 -40.64 2.61
C ASP A 165 12.52 -39.88 1.27
N ARG A 166 13.59 -39.11 1.06
CA ARG A 166 13.95 -38.61 -0.28
C ARG A 166 14.93 -39.54 -0.96
N ASN A 167 14.41 -40.55 -1.66
CA ASN A 167 15.05 -41.07 -2.86
C ASN A 167 14.09 -40.91 -4.05
N GLY A 168 14.60 -40.30 -5.11
CA GLY A 168 13.82 -39.72 -6.21
C GLY A 168 12.88 -40.71 -6.93
N ASN A 169 11.85 -40.12 -7.53
CA ASN A 169 10.79 -40.73 -8.34
C ASN A 169 9.76 -41.55 -7.57
N GLY A 170 8.74 -40.86 -7.07
CA GLY A 170 7.47 -41.47 -6.65
C GLY A 170 6.58 -40.44 -5.96
N ASN A 171 5.34 -40.32 -6.41
CA ASN A 171 4.26 -39.69 -5.65
C ASN A 171 4.17 -40.41 -4.29
N GLY A 172 4.68 -39.79 -3.23
CA GLY A 172 4.73 -40.35 -1.88
C GLY A 172 4.08 -39.39 -0.89
N SER A 173 2.92 -39.81 -0.40
CA SER A 173 2.02 -39.18 0.57
C SER A 173 2.69 -38.31 1.63
N GLY A 174 2.20 -37.07 1.77
CA GLY A 174 2.28 -36.34 3.04
C GLY A 174 1.63 -37.15 4.19
N PRO A 175 1.69 -36.67 5.45
CA PRO A 175 1.07 -37.38 6.56
C PRO A 175 -0.40 -37.70 6.23
N VAL A 176 -0.80 -38.97 6.40
CA VAL A 176 -2.18 -39.45 6.13
C VAL A 176 -3.20 -38.69 7.02
N CYS A 177 -2.73 -38.15 8.14
CA CYS A 177 -3.50 -37.36 9.09
C CYS A 177 -2.74 -36.10 9.49
N CYS A 178 -3.33 -34.92 9.28
CA CYS A 178 -2.77 -33.66 9.72
C CYS A 178 -3.71 -32.91 10.67
N TYR A 179 -3.13 -32.08 11.53
CA TYR A 179 -3.82 -31.24 12.48
C TYR A 179 -3.12 -29.86 12.56
N PRO A 180 -3.72 -28.78 12.03
CA PRO A 180 -3.17 -27.44 12.18
C PRO A 180 -3.42 -26.93 13.61
N LEU A 181 -2.39 -26.40 14.28
CA LEU A 181 -2.54 -25.94 15.67
C LEU A 181 -3.48 -24.73 15.81
N THR A 182 -3.78 -24.02 14.72
CA THR A 182 -4.82 -22.98 14.67
C THR A 182 -6.25 -23.50 14.85
N ASP A 183 -6.49 -24.82 14.72
CA ASP A 183 -7.83 -25.40 14.81
C ASP A 183 -8.39 -25.43 16.25
N HIS A 184 -7.51 -25.55 17.25
CA HIS A 184 -7.84 -25.51 18.67
C HIS A 184 -8.92 -26.50 19.17
N SER A 185 -9.36 -27.49 18.39
CA SER A 185 -10.38 -28.47 18.86
C SER A 185 -9.84 -29.48 19.88
N VAL A 186 -8.55 -29.78 19.83
CA VAL A 186 -7.89 -30.78 20.67
C VAL A 186 -6.71 -30.19 21.42
N TRP A 187 -5.80 -29.53 20.70
CA TRP A 187 -4.62 -28.88 21.27
C TRP A 187 -4.91 -27.41 21.55
N HIS A 188 -4.61 -26.97 22.77
CA HIS A 188 -4.76 -25.58 23.20
C HIS A 188 -3.41 -24.96 23.54
N ILE A 189 -3.37 -23.63 23.58
CA ILE A 189 -2.17 -22.89 23.94
C ILE A 189 -1.71 -23.28 25.35
N GLY A 190 -0.47 -23.76 25.46
CA GLY A 190 0.13 -24.27 26.68
C GLY A 190 0.13 -25.80 26.78
N ASP A 191 -0.56 -26.50 25.87
CA ASP A 191 -0.59 -27.96 25.83
C ASP A 191 0.69 -28.53 25.20
N ASP A 192 1.11 -29.68 25.72
CA ASP A 192 2.05 -30.62 25.10
C ASP A 192 1.38 -31.34 23.89
N PHE A 193 2.15 -31.91 22.98
CA PHE A 193 1.65 -32.84 21.97
C PHE A 193 1.18 -34.20 22.52
N ASP A 194 1.49 -34.54 23.78
CA ASP A 194 0.94 -35.69 24.50
C ASP A 194 -0.60 -35.67 24.59
N VAL A 195 -1.25 -34.52 24.36
CA VAL A 195 -2.71 -34.44 24.24
C VAL A 195 -3.29 -35.30 23.11
N PHE A 196 -2.48 -35.68 22.12
CA PHE A 196 -2.88 -36.57 21.04
C PHE A 196 -2.81 -38.06 21.44
N ALA A 197 -2.17 -38.40 22.57
CA ALA A 197 -2.10 -39.78 23.06
C ALA A 197 -3.48 -40.35 23.40
N LYS A 198 -4.45 -39.48 23.76
CA LYS A 198 -5.84 -39.86 24.03
C LYS A 198 -6.59 -40.40 22.80
N PHE A 199 -6.02 -40.23 21.61
CA PHE A 199 -6.54 -40.77 20.34
C PHE A 199 -5.66 -41.90 19.79
N GLU A 200 -4.82 -42.47 20.66
CA GLU A 200 -3.95 -43.62 20.38
C GLU A 200 -2.95 -43.39 19.24
N CYS A 201 -2.61 -42.13 18.95
CA CYS A 201 -1.55 -41.79 18.01
C CYS A 201 -0.19 -42.27 18.53
N ARG A 202 0.58 -42.98 17.70
CA ARG A 202 1.91 -43.49 18.09
C ARG A 202 3.01 -42.44 18.01
N GLY A 203 2.83 -41.42 17.17
CA GLY A 203 3.83 -40.38 17.03
C GLY A 203 3.40 -39.23 16.14
N PHE A 204 4.29 -38.25 16.04
CA PHE A 204 4.04 -37.02 15.31
C PHE A 204 5.29 -36.48 14.60
N SER A 205 5.04 -35.64 13.61
CA SER A 205 6.01 -34.70 13.05
C SER A 205 5.37 -33.31 12.99
N SER A 206 6.18 -32.27 12.96
CA SER A 206 5.74 -30.88 12.90
C SER A 206 6.41 -30.17 11.74
N TRP A 207 5.66 -29.30 11.08
CA TRP A 207 6.16 -28.42 10.03
C TRP A 207 5.62 -27.00 10.21
N VAL A 208 6.40 -26.05 9.71
CA VAL A 208 5.94 -24.68 9.44
C VAL A 208 6.04 -24.42 7.95
N VAL A 209 5.00 -23.81 7.38
CA VAL A 209 4.98 -23.36 5.98
C VAL A 209 5.17 -21.84 5.98
N PRO A 210 6.37 -21.32 5.64
CA PRO A 210 6.60 -19.87 5.58
C PRO A 210 5.67 -19.21 4.57
N ARG A 211 5.22 -17.98 4.88
CA ARG A 211 4.33 -17.21 3.99
C ARG A 211 4.97 -17.05 2.60
N GLY A 212 4.19 -17.33 1.56
CA GLY A 212 4.65 -17.28 0.16
C GLY A 212 5.40 -18.52 -0.31
N MET A 213 5.49 -19.58 0.49
CA MET A 213 6.12 -20.84 0.11
C MET A 213 5.11 -21.98 0.17
N SER A 214 5.18 -22.91 -0.79
CA SER A 214 4.30 -24.10 -0.87
C SER A 214 4.91 -25.34 -0.21
N SER A 215 6.12 -25.23 0.33
CA SER A 215 6.84 -26.34 0.97
C SER A 215 7.13 -26.03 2.43
N GLY A 216 6.79 -26.98 3.32
CA GLY A 216 6.99 -26.87 4.75
C GLY A 216 8.41 -27.20 5.19
N LYS A 217 8.91 -26.49 6.20
CA LYS A 217 10.14 -26.83 6.91
C LYS A 217 9.80 -27.66 8.13
N ARG A 218 10.38 -28.86 8.22
CA ARG A 218 10.20 -29.75 9.36
C ARG A 218 10.87 -29.16 10.60
N GLY A 219 10.16 -29.17 11.72
CA GLY A 219 10.60 -28.63 13.00
C GLY A 219 9.41 -28.08 13.80
N VAL A 220 9.67 -27.65 15.03
CA VAL A 220 8.69 -27.00 15.89
C VAL A 220 9.02 -25.52 15.98
N LYS A 221 8.13 -24.65 15.48
CA LYS A 221 8.27 -23.20 15.62
C LYS A 221 7.80 -22.80 17.01
N LEU A 222 8.68 -22.13 17.75
CA LEU A 222 8.36 -21.49 19.01
C LEU A 222 8.17 -19.99 18.79
N GLU A 223 7.04 -19.45 19.24
CA GLU A 223 6.88 -18.00 19.37
C GLU A 223 7.60 -17.54 20.64
N TRP A 224 8.23 -16.38 20.58
CA TRP A 224 8.83 -15.75 21.75
C TRP A 224 8.19 -14.39 22.04
N ALA A 225 8.20 -13.97 23.30
CA ALA A 225 7.74 -12.65 23.71
C ALA A 225 8.48 -12.13 24.94
N ILE A 226 8.39 -10.82 25.17
CA ILE A 226 8.94 -10.20 26.37
C ILE A 226 7.83 -10.14 27.43
N PRO A 227 8.06 -10.59 28.68
CA PRO A 227 7.05 -10.52 29.73
C PRO A 227 6.59 -9.08 30.04
N MET A 228 5.29 -8.88 30.18
CA MET A 228 4.65 -7.56 30.39
C MET A 228 5.08 -6.84 31.69
N ASN A 229 5.59 -7.58 32.69
CA ASN A 229 6.11 -7.02 33.94
C ASN A 229 7.52 -6.41 33.82
N SER A 230 8.08 -6.30 32.62
CA SER A 230 9.35 -5.61 32.39
C SER A 230 9.21 -4.11 32.69
N SER A 231 9.99 -3.59 33.65
CA SER A 231 9.93 -2.20 34.13
C SER A 231 10.53 -1.15 33.17
N LYS A 232 10.91 -1.55 31.94
CA LYS A 232 11.63 -0.71 30.97
C LYS A 232 10.82 -0.41 29.71
N GLU A 233 11.21 0.64 28.98
CA GLU A 233 10.75 0.85 27.60
C GLU A 233 11.25 -0.29 26.72
N VAL A 234 10.32 -1.12 26.24
CA VAL A 234 10.61 -2.31 25.43
C VAL A 234 10.58 -1.98 23.94
N CYS A 235 9.57 -1.23 23.50
CA CYS A 235 9.39 -0.83 22.10
C CYS A 235 10.03 0.51 21.81
N ASP A 236 10.58 0.64 20.60
CA ASP A 236 11.10 1.89 20.06
C ASP A 236 10.03 2.99 20.03
N VAL A 237 10.46 4.24 19.96
CA VAL A 237 9.56 5.40 19.93
C VAL A 237 8.62 5.40 18.71
N ASN A 238 9.03 4.78 17.60
CA ASN A 238 8.19 4.59 16.41
C ASN A 238 7.67 3.15 16.30
N ALA A 239 7.36 2.53 17.44
CA ALA A 239 6.76 1.21 17.52
C ALA A 239 5.62 1.18 18.54
N TYR A 240 4.61 0.36 18.26
CA TYR A 240 3.53 0.08 19.20
C TYR A 240 3.61 -1.35 19.74
N ARG A 241 3.02 -1.54 20.93
CA ARG A 241 2.99 -2.83 21.63
C ARG A 241 1.85 -3.68 21.08
N VAL A 242 2.14 -4.95 20.82
CA VAL A 242 1.14 -5.98 20.53
C VAL A 242 1.28 -7.13 21.51
N ASN A 243 0.17 -7.80 21.81
CA ASN A 243 0.21 -9.00 22.63
C ASN A 243 0.74 -10.18 21.80
N ALA A 244 1.54 -11.03 22.44
CA ALA A 244 1.95 -12.30 21.85
C ALA A 244 0.74 -13.25 21.71
N THR A 245 0.79 -14.13 20.72
CA THR A 245 -0.35 -14.97 20.34
C THR A 245 -0.50 -16.15 21.30
N THR A 246 0.62 -16.78 21.65
CA THR A 246 0.67 -18.02 22.43
C THR A 246 1.15 -17.83 23.87
N LEU A 247 1.54 -16.60 24.25
CA LEU A 247 2.08 -16.27 25.57
C LEU A 247 1.15 -15.32 26.33
N LYS A 248 0.52 -15.82 27.39
CA LYS A 248 -0.34 -15.00 28.27
C LYS A 248 0.51 -13.94 28.96
N HIS A 249 0.24 -12.66 28.67
CA HIS A 249 1.01 -11.50 29.16
C HIS A 249 2.42 -11.35 28.54
N GLY A 250 2.64 -11.94 27.36
CA GLY A 250 3.80 -11.61 26.52
C GLY A 250 3.51 -10.40 25.64
N ILE A 251 4.47 -9.47 25.52
CA ILE A 251 4.40 -8.33 24.62
C ILE A 251 5.45 -8.41 23.53
N ARG A 252 5.10 -7.86 22.36
CA ARG A 252 5.98 -7.67 21.22
C ARG A 252 5.86 -6.26 20.68
N CYS A 253 6.80 -5.88 19.83
CA CYS A 253 6.83 -4.55 19.23
C CYS A 253 6.69 -4.66 17.72
N ILE A 254 5.88 -3.77 17.14
CA ILE A 254 5.72 -3.61 15.69
C ILE A 254 5.99 -2.15 15.35
N CYS A 255 6.78 -1.91 14.31
CA CYS A 255 7.05 -0.56 13.84
C CYS A 255 5.80 0.12 13.29
N ASP A 256 5.69 1.42 13.53
CA ASP A 256 4.68 2.27 12.92
C ASP A 256 4.85 2.34 11.39
N ASP A 257 3.78 2.71 10.70
CA ASP A 257 3.78 2.83 9.24
C ASP A 257 4.90 3.76 8.74
N GLY A 258 5.65 3.29 7.74
CA GLY A 258 6.82 4.01 7.20
C GLY A 258 8.13 3.74 7.94
N PHE A 259 8.12 2.85 8.93
CA PHE A 259 9.32 2.36 9.61
C PHE A 259 9.46 0.84 9.45
N VAL A 260 10.70 0.37 9.39
CA VAL A 260 11.07 -1.04 9.22
C VAL A 260 12.12 -1.40 10.27
N GLY A 261 11.98 -2.58 10.86
CA GLY A 261 12.90 -3.09 11.87
C GLY A 261 12.22 -4.12 12.77
N ASP A 262 12.86 -4.44 13.89
CA ASP A 262 12.32 -5.39 14.86
C ASP A 262 11.41 -4.74 15.92
N GLY A 263 11.33 -3.41 15.95
CA GLY A 263 10.44 -2.68 16.87
C GLY A 263 10.99 -2.47 18.27
N TYR A 264 12.13 -3.06 18.64
CA TYR A 264 12.63 -3.02 20.02
C TYR A 264 13.75 -1.99 20.20
N VAL A 265 13.73 -1.26 21.31
CA VAL A 265 14.77 -0.25 21.65
C VAL A 265 16.16 -0.89 21.70
N ASN A 266 16.25 -2.07 22.30
CA ASN A 266 17.50 -2.83 22.43
C ASN A 266 17.80 -3.70 21.19
N GLY A 267 16.94 -3.70 20.18
CA GLY A 267 17.14 -4.42 18.94
C GLY A 267 17.73 -3.53 17.84
N THR A 268 17.24 -3.76 16.63
CA THR A 268 17.44 -2.94 15.44
C THR A 268 16.68 -1.60 15.54
N ALA A 269 15.64 -1.57 16.36
CA ALA A 269 14.68 -0.47 16.49
C ALA A 269 13.93 -0.21 15.17
N CYS A 270 13.12 0.84 15.12
CA CYS A 270 12.37 1.21 13.93
C CYS A 270 13.13 2.25 13.11
N LEU A 271 13.62 1.82 11.95
CA LEU A 271 14.30 2.68 10.99
C LEU A 271 13.30 3.21 9.98
N LYS A 272 13.34 4.50 9.70
CA LYS A 272 12.53 5.08 8.63
C LYS A 272 12.87 4.38 7.30
N SER A 273 11.89 3.82 6.61
CA SER A 273 12.07 3.28 5.25
C SER A 273 11.73 4.37 4.24
N CYS A 274 12.52 4.44 3.16
CA CYS A 274 12.26 5.33 2.04
C CYS A 274 12.83 4.72 0.76
N PHE A 275 12.32 5.17 -0.38
CA PHE A 275 12.88 4.81 -1.68
C PHE A 275 13.74 5.95 -2.22
N LYS A 276 14.98 5.61 -2.61
CA LYS A 276 15.92 6.55 -3.20
C LYS A 276 16.68 5.85 -4.32
N ASP A 277 16.74 6.49 -5.48
CA ASP A 277 17.44 5.96 -6.67
C ASP A 277 17.01 4.52 -7.04
N GLY A 278 15.72 4.20 -6.86
CA GLY A 278 15.16 2.87 -7.15
C GLY A 278 15.55 1.77 -6.16
N LYS A 279 16.18 2.11 -5.04
CA LYS A 279 16.53 1.20 -3.95
C LYS A 279 15.82 1.60 -2.67
N GLU A 280 15.41 0.60 -1.90
CA GLU A 280 14.92 0.83 -0.54
C GLU A 280 16.12 1.17 0.36
N GLU A 281 16.06 2.33 0.97
CA GLU A 281 17.07 2.86 1.89
C GLU A 281 16.44 3.03 3.28
N PHE A 282 17.27 2.95 4.32
CA PHE A 282 16.79 2.97 5.70
C PHE A 282 17.49 4.02 6.56
N GLY A 283 16.79 4.55 7.54
CA GLY A 283 17.34 5.44 8.56
C GLY A 283 17.89 6.74 7.99
N LYS A 284 19.19 6.99 8.18
CA LYS A 284 19.84 8.27 7.82
C LYS A 284 19.96 8.49 6.32
N ASP A 285 19.91 7.43 5.52
CA ASP A 285 20.04 7.53 4.06
C ASP A 285 18.76 8.10 3.40
N CYS A 286 17.66 8.09 4.15
CA CYS A 286 16.41 8.79 3.83
C CYS A 286 16.48 10.30 3.99
N GLU A 287 17.50 10.84 4.66
CA GLU A 287 17.66 12.28 4.76
C GLU A 287 18.29 12.84 3.47
N PRO A 288 17.72 13.91 2.87
CA PRO A 288 18.30 14.53 1.70
C PRO A 288 19.70 15.07 2.05
N LYS A 289 20.73 14.60 1.32
CA LYS A 289 22.10 15.14 1.45
C LYS A 289 22.03 16.64 1.17
N ARG A 290 22.28 17.45 2.20
CA ARG A 290 22.14 18.91 2.17
C ARG A 290 23.28 19.55 1.35
N HIS A 291 23.31 19.33 0.04
CA HIS A 291 24.24 20.02 -0.86
C HIS A 291 23.74 21.43 -1.18
N ASN A 292 24.67 22.39 -1.11
CA ASN A 292 24.58 23.79 -1.55
C ASN A 292 23.84 24.83 -0.68
N LYS A 293 24.13 24.88 0.62
CA LYS A 293 23.92 26.12 1.40
C LYS A 293 24.70 27.34 0.87
N ARG A 294 25.82 27.14 0.15
CA ARG A 294 26.65 28.25 -0.37
C ARG A 294 26.07 28.94 -1.63
N LYS A 295 25.29 28.23 -2.47
CA LYS A 295 24.74 28.82 -3.71
C LYS A 295 23.49 29.68 -3.45
N MET A 296 22.67 29.33 -2.47
CA MET A 296 21.47 30.10 -2.07
C MET A 296 21.80 31.47 -1.45
N ILE A 297 22.92 31.60 -0.72
CA ILE A 297 23.32 32.85 -0.08
C ILE A 297 23.75 33.90 -1.13
N ILE A 298 24.42 33.48 -2.21
CA ILE A 298 24.87 34.38 -3.27
C ILE A 298 23.67 34.88 -4.09
N LEU A 299 22.69 34.02 -4.38
CA LEU A 299 21.50 34.40 -5.14
C LEU A 299 20.59 35.38 -4.37
N ALA A 300 20.49 35.21 -3.04
CA ALA A 300 19.72 36.12 -2.17
C ALA A 300 20.34 37.53 -2.08
N GLY A 301 21.68 37.65 -2.14
CA GLY A 301 22.37 38.95 -2.11
C GLY A 301 22.20 39.76 -3.41
N VAL A 302 22.16 39.08 -4.56
CA VAL A 302 21.99 39.74 -5.87
C VAL A 302 20.53 40.19 -6.07
N LEU A 303 19.56 39.39 -5.63
CA LEU A 303 18.15 39.75 -5.74
C LEU A 303 17.79 40.95 -4.84
N THR A 304 18.28 40.98 -3.60
CA THR A 304 17.97 42.08 -2.67
C THR A 304 18.52 43.43 -3.14
N SER A 305 19.70 43.46 -3.75
CA SER A 305 20.28 44.68 -4.32
C SER A 305 19.56 45.15 -5.58
N ALA A 306 19.12 44.23 -6.46
CA ALA A 306 18.32 44.57 -7.64
C ALA A 306 16.94 45.13 -7.29
N PHE A 307 16.25 44.54 -6.30
CA PHE A 307 14.93 45.03 -5.85
C PHE A 307 15.02 46.40 -5.16
N ALA A 308 16.08 46.66 -4.39
CA ALA A 308 16.29 47.97 -3.77
C ALA A 308 16.51 49.07 -4.83
N ALA A 309 17.31 48.80 -5.86
CA ALA A 309 17.56 49.75 -6.95
C ALA A 309 16.28 50.02 -7.77
N ALA A 310 15.51 48.98 -8.10
CA ALA A 310 14.24 49.12 -8.81
C ALA A 310 13.21 49.91 -8.00
N SER A 311 13.11 49.66 -6.69
CA SER A 311 12.20 50.39 -5.81
C SER A 311 12.58 51.87 -5.68
N LEU A 312 13.88 52.20 -5.69
CA LEU A 312 14.36 53.58 -5.66
C LEU A 312 14.01 54.32 -6.97
N LEU A 313 14.15 53.65 -8.11
CA LEU A 313 13.79 54.19 -9.43
C LEU A 313 12.27 54.44 -9.54
N ILE A 314 11.45 53.51 -9.07
CA ILE A 314 9.98 53.67 -9.05
C ILE A 314 9.59 54.85 -8.14
N LEU A 315 10.22 55.00 -6.97
CA LEU A 315 9.96 56.11 -6.07
C LEU A 315 10.32 57.46 -6.72
N LEU A 316 11.45 57.53 -7.42
CA LEU A 316 11.86 58.73 -8.18
C LEU A 316 10.90 59.04 -9.35
N CYS A 317 10.36 58.01 -10.02
CA CYS A 317 9.34 58.17 -11.06
C CYS A 317 7.99 58.66 -10.48
N LEU A 318 7.60 58.20 -9.29
CA LEU A 318 6.35 58.62 -8.63
C LEU A 318 6.43 60.05 -8.11
N ILE A 319 7.59 60.47 -7.57
CA ILE A 319 7.81 61.86 -7.12
C ILE A 319 7.77 62.84 -8.30
N LYS A 320 8.15 62.41 -9.51
CA LYS A 320 8.10 63.24 -10.73
C LYS A 320 6.70 63.39 -11.34
N ARG A 321 5.69 62.63 -10.88
CA ARG A 321 4.37 62.53 -11.56
C ARG A 321 3.21 63.23 -10.84
N SER A 322 3.42 63.93 -9.73
CA SER A 322 2.30 64.54 -8.99
C SER A 322 1.90 65.92 -9.49
N VAL A 323 1.26 66.04 -10.67
CA VAL A 323 0.27 67.10 -10.96
C VAL A 323 -0.75 66.60 -12.01
N LYS A 324 -1.90 66.07 -11.55
CA LYS A 324 -3.26 66.39 -12.03
C LYS A 324 -4.32 65.42 -11.44
N SER A 325 -5.03 65.95 -10.44
CA SER A 325 -6.47 66.01 -10.23
C SER A 325 -7.42 64.92 -10.78
N THR A 326 -8.27 64.42 -9.84
CA THR A 326 -9.75 64.18 -9.94
C THR A 326 -10.24 63.07 -10.90
N ALA A 327 -11.28 62.26 -10.66
CA ALA A 327 -12.46 62.32 -9.79
C ALA A 327 -13.14 60.91 -9.67
N PHE A 328 -13.78 60.65 -8.51
CA PHE A 328 -15.18 60.16 -8.29
C PHE A 328 -15.71 58.87 -8.98
N GLY A 329 -15.97 57.81 -8.19
CA GLY A 329 -17.31 57.22 -7.90
C GLY A 329 -17.58 55.95 -8.74
N SER A 330 -18.17 54.81 -8.32
CA SER A 330 -19.07 54.40 -7.23
C SER A 330 -18.99 52.84 -7.07
N PRO A 331 -19.41 52.21 -5.94
CA PRO A 331 -19.22 50.78 -5.68
C PRO A 331 -20.47 49.95 -6.00
N ASN A 332 -20.31 48.81 -6.70
CA ASN A 332 -21.23 47.65 -6.66
C ASN A 332 -20.63 46.42 -7.37
N LYS A 333 -20.18 45.42 -6.59
CA LYS A 333 -20.31 43.94 -6.80
C LYS A 333 -19.26 43.18 -5.95
N PRO A 334 -19.69 42.40 -4.92
CA PRO A 334 -18.79 41.45 -4.26
C PRO A 334 -18.53 40.19 -5.11
N GLN A 335 -19.27 39.98 -6.20
CA GLN A 335 -19.19 38.79 -7.06
C GLN A 335 -17.96 38.73 -7.98
N PHE A 336 -17.27 39.85 -8.20
CA PHE A 336 -16.16 39.91 -9.17
C PHE A 336 -14.80 39.56 -8.56
N ARG A 337 -14.69 39.47 -7.22
CA ARG A 337 -13.42 39.18 -6.53
C ARG A 337 -13.06 37.69 -6.51
N SER A 338 -14.04 36.79 -6.39
CA SER A 338 -13.83 35.33 -6.36
C SER A 338 -13.48 34.76 -7.73
N THR A 339 -14.08 35.28 -8.82
CA THR A 339 -13.76 34.85 -10.19
C THR A 339 -12.35 35.27 -10.64
N LEU A 340 -11.84 36.41 -10.14
CA LEU A 340 -10.51 36.94 -10.52
C LEU A 340 -9.35 36.29 -9.77
N SER A 341 -9.54 35.82 -8.53
CA SER A 341 -8.53 34.98 -7.86
C SER A 341 -8.48 33.59 -8.48
N PHE A 342 -9.64 33.04 -8.90
CA PHE A 342 -9.73 31.71 -9.49
C PHE A 342 -9.11 31.61 -10.89
N ARG A 343 -9.20 32.65 -11.73
CA ARG A 343 -8.52 32.68 -13.04
C ARG A 343 -7.00 32.47 -12.98
N LYS A 344 -6.39 32.61 -11.79
CA LYS A 344 -4.96 32.35 -11.54
C LYS A 344 -4.65 30.94 -11.04
N SER A 345 -5.67 30.15 -10.64
CA SER A 345 -5.52 28.86 -9.96
C SER A 345 -6.04 27.67 -10.79
N CYS A 346 -6.52 27.88 -12.01
CA CYS A 346 -6.89 26.76 -12.89
C CYS A 346 -6.10 26.89 -14.19
N ASN A 347 -5.11 26.02 -14.38
CA ASN A 347 -4.32 25.97 -15.62
C ASN A 347 -5.05 25.23 -16.76
N THR A 348 -6.31 24.81 -16.55
CA THR A 348 -7.12 24.08 -17.55
C THR A 348 -8.10 25.01 -18.27
N ARG A 349 -8.70 24.53 -19.38
CA ARG A 349 -9.68 25.31 -20.16
C ARG A 349 -10.92 25.60 -19.32
N LEU A 350 -11.34 26.87 -19.32
CA LEU A 350 -12.62 27.26 -18.72
C LEU A 350 -13.73 27.15 -19.79
N PHE A 351 -14.64 26.21 -19.59
CA PHE A 351 -15.84 26.05 -20.42
C PHE A 351 -16.96 26.99 -19.92
N THR A 352 -17.80 27.43 -20.85
CA THR A 352 -19.04 28.15 -20.48
C THR A 352 -20.18 27.17 -20.25
N LEU A 353 -21.16 27.53 -19.42
CA LEU A 353 -22.35 26.69 -19.22
C LEU A 353 -23.07 26.41 -20.54
N ASN A 354 -23.22 27.44 -21.40
CA ASN A 354 -23.90 27.30 -22.68
C ASN A 354 -23.18 26.32 -23.62
N GLU A 355 -21.85 26.29 -23.59
CA GLU A 355 -21.07 25.34 -24.39
C GLU A 355 -21.29 23.88 -23.94
N LEU A 356 -21.36 23.64 -22.62
CA LEU A 356 -21.62 22.30 -22.09
C LEU A 356 -23.09 21.89 -22.24
N ASP A 357 -24.02 22.85 -22.16
CA ASP A 357 -25.44 22.63 -22.39
C ASP A 357 -25.70 22.20 -23.85
N GLU A 358 -25.11 22.93 -24.81
CA GLU A 358 -25.15 22.55 -26.23
C GLU A 358 -24.50 21.17 -26.48
N ALA A 359 -23.34 20.90 -25.85
CA ALA A 359 -22.61 19.66 -26.07
C ALA A 359 -23.32 18.42 -25.50
N THR A 360 -24.04 18.57 -24.39
CA THR A 360 -24.75 17.46 -23.70
C THR A 360 -26.22 17.36 -24.07
N GLY A 361 -26.73 18.25 -24.94
CA GLY A 361 -28.14 18.30 -25.31
C GLY A 361 -29.05 18.68 -24.15
N GLY A 362 -28.62 19.63 -23.32
CA GLY A 362 -29.37 20.12 -22.17
C GLY A 362 -29.32 19.21 -20.94
N PHE A 363 -28.23 18.45 -20.76
CA PHE A 363 -28.08 17.48 -19.66
C PHE A 363 -29.24 16.48 -19.56
N ASN A 364 -29.69 15.99 -20.71
CA ASN A 364 -30.81 15.04 -20.80
C ASN A 364 -30.46 13.70 -20.11
N GLU A 365 -31.43 13.06 -19.48
CA GLU A 365 -31.27 11.74 -18.84
C GLU A 365 -30.82 10.66 -19.83
N GLY A 366 -31.15 10.78 -21.12
CA GLY A 366 -30.66 9.87 -22.16
C GLY A 366 -29.15 9.95 -22.43
N GLN A 367 -28.46 10.97 -21.90
CA GLN A 367 -27.00 11.15 -21.99
C GLN A 367 -26.31 10.88 -20.64
N LYS A 368 -27.05 10.43 -19.63
CA LYS A 368 -26.52 10.19 -18.29
C LYS A 368 -25.82 8.84 -18.25
N VAL A 369 -24.54 8.86 -17.87
CA VAL A 369 -23.68 7.66 -17.76
C VAL A 369 -23.64 7.13 -16.34
N MET A 370 -23.72 8.01 -15.34
CA MET A 370 -23.48 7.60 -13.95
C MET A 370 -24.19 8.51 -12.94
N ASP A 371 -24.69 7.87 -11.88
CA ASP A 371 -25.03 8.49 -10.60
C ASP A 371 -23.82 8.41 -9.64
N SER A 372 -23.19 9.55 -9.37
CA SER A 372 -22.07 9.68 -8.43
C SER A 372 -22.56 10.20 -7.08
N CYS A 373 -21.89 9.79 -6.00
CA CYS A 373 -22.07 10.46 -4.71
C CYS A 373 -21.46 11.87 -4.84
N GLY A 374 -22.33 12.89 -4.97
CA GLY A 374 -21.95 14.28 -5.26
C GLY A 374 -22.39 14.83 -6.62
N GLY A 375 -23.01 14.04 -7.52
CA GLY A 375 -23.69 14.55 -8.73
C GLY A 375 -23.81 13.55 -9.89
N SER A 376 -24.13 14.05 -11.09
CA SER A 376 -24.42 13.22 -12.28
C SER A 376 -23.37 13.42 -13.38
N VAL A 377 -23.03 12.34 -14.09
CA VAL A 377 -22.10 12.40 -15.25
C VAL A 377 -22.88 12.25 -16.55
N PHE A 378 -22.66 13.17 -17.48
CA PHE A 378 -23.32 13.20 -18.78
C PHE A 378 -22.31 13.11 -19.92
N THR A 379 -22.63 12.37 -20.98
CA THR A 379 -21.87 12.40 -22.23
C THR A 379 -22.27 13.57 -23.11
N GLY A 380 -21.34 14.01 -23.94
CA GLY A 380 -21.60 15.04 -24.93
C GLY A 380 -20.56 15.07 -26.03
N LYS A 381 -20.80 15.93 -27.02
CA LYS A 381 -19.87 16.17 -28.12
C LYS A 381 -19.64 17.67 -28.28
N LEU A 382 -18.38 18.09 -28.16
CA LEU A 382 -17.99 19.48 -28.38
C LEU A 382 -18.11 19.85 -29.87
N LYS A 383 -18.11 21.15 -30.16
CA LYS A 383 -18.18 21.68 -31.55
C LYS A 383 -17.02 21.23 -32.44
N ASP A 384 -15.86 20.97 -31.83
CA ASP A 384 -14.68 20.43 -32.51
C ASP A 384 -14.77 18.93 -32.81
N GLY A 385 -15.85 18.27 -32.36
CA GLY A 385 -16.10 16.85 -32.55
C GLY A 385 -15.59 15.96 -31.41
N SER A 386 -14.92 16.52 -30.40
CA SER A 386 -14.41 15.75 -29.26
C SER A 386 -15.55 15.20 -28.40
N HIS A 387 -15.50 13.91 -28.10
CA HIS A 387 -16.42 13.28 -27.15
C HIS A 387 -15.96 13.55 -25.72
N ILE A 388 -16.90 13.96 -24.86
CA ILE A 388 -16.62 14.39 -23.50
C ILE A 388 -17.55 13.72 -22.51
N ALA A 389 -17.06 13.60 -21.27
CA ALA A 389 -17.87 13.28 -20.10
C ALA A 389 -17.85 14.48 -19.15
N VAL A 390 -19.04 14.96 -18.78
CA VAL A 390 -19.24 16.14 -17.94
C VAL A 390 -19.75 15.69 -16.58
N GLN A 391 -18.86 15.71 -15.58
CA GLN A 391 -19.21 15.44 -14.18
C GLN A 391 -19.71 16.72 -13.53
N ARG A 392 -21.02 16.79 -13.24
CA ARG A 392 -21.59 17.86 -12.43
C ARG A 392 -21.40 17.52 -10.95
N VAL A 393 -20.85 18.46 -10.18
CA VAL A 393 -20.69 18.32 -8.72
C VAL A 393 -21.56 19.37 -8.04
N ILE A 394 -22.29 18.98 -7.00
CA ILE A 394 -23.10 19.90 -6.19
C ILE A 394 -22.35 20.22 -4.91
N CYS A 395 -22.10 21.50 -4.65
CA CYS A 395 -21.46 22.01 -3.44
C CYS A 395 -22.47 22.74 -2.57
N GLU A 396 -22.39 22.60 -1.24
CA GLU A 396 -23.31 23.29 -0.32
C GLU A 396 -22.81 24.68 0.04
N ASN A 397 -21.49 24.86 0.08
CA ASN A 397 -20.86 26.10 0.52
C ASN A 397 -19.59 26.46 -0.28
N GLU A 398 -19.01 27.64 -0.02
CA GLU A 398 -17.80 28.11 -0.71
C GLU A 398 -16.56 27.27 -0.40
N LYS A 399 -16.45 26.68 0.79
CA LYS A 399 -15.32 25.81 1.14
C LYS A 399 -15.34 24.52 0.33
N ASP A 400 -16.52 23.94 0.14
CA ASP A 400 -16.76 22.76 -0.69
C ASP A 400 -16.33 23.02 -2.13
N LEU A 401 -16.77 24.15 -2.68
CA LEU A 401 -16.39 24.59 -4.02
C LEU A 401 -14.87 24.75 -4.12
N MET A 402 -14.24 25.41 -3.16
CA MET A 402 -12.78 25.58 -3.15
C MET A 402 -12.02 24.24 -3.04
N HIS A 403 -12.54 23.28 -2.27
CA HIS A 403 -11.96 21.94 -2.16
C HIS A 403 -12.04 21.16 -3.48
N VAL A 404 -13.22 21.15 -4.11
CA VAL A 404 -13.44 20.54 -5.42
C VAL A 404 -12.47 21.12 -6.45
N LEU A 405 -12.38 22.45 -6.51
CA LEU A 405 -11.53 23.14 -7.49
C LEU A 405 -10.04 22.88 -7.27
N THR A 406 -9.57 22.86 -6.02
CA THR A 406 -8.18 22.50 -5.68
C THR A 406 -7.85 21.07 -6.12
N ARG A 407 -8.80 20.13 -5.92
CA ARG A 407 -8.62 18.74 -6.33
C ARG A 407 -8.61 18.56 -7.85
N VAL A 408 -9.46 19.31 -8.56
CA VAL A 408 -9.45 19.35 -10.04
C VAL A 408 -8.14 19.92 -10.57
N GLU A 409 -7.62 20.98 -9.96
CA GLU A 409 -6.29 21.52 -10.31
C GLU A 409 -5.21 20.44 -10.15
N LEU A 410 -5.14 19.78 -9.00
CA LEU A 410 -4.18 18.70 -8.76
C LEU A 410 -4.32 17.58 -9.81
N LEU A 411 -5.52 17.03 -10.00
CA LEU A 411 -5.78 15.96 -10.96
C LEU A 411 -5.41 16.36 -12.39
N SER A 412 -5.64 17.61 -12.77
CA SER A 412 -5.30 18.10 -14.11
C SER A 412 -3.80 18.17 -14.40
N THR A 413 -2.96 18.21 -13.36
CA THR A 413 -1.50 18.18 -13.51
C THR A 413 -0.94 16.77 -13.67
N ILE A 414 -1.73 15.74 -13.38
CA ILE A 414 -1.29 14.34 -13.43
C ILE A 414 -1.48 13.82 -14.85
N MET A 415 -0.39 13.44 -15.50
CA MET A 415 -0.41 12.77 -16.80
C MET A 415 -0.09 11.29 -16.63
N HIS A 416 -1.08 10.42 -16.83
CA HIS A 416 -0.91 8.97 -16.78
C HIS A 416 -1.76 8.31 -17.87
N ARG A 417 -1.22 7.28 -18.54
CA ARG A 417 -1.90 6.62 -19.67
C ARG A 417 -3.28 6.05 -19.31
N ASN A 418 -3.43 5.62 -18.05
CA ASN A 418 -4.66 5.01 -17.52
C ASN A 418 -5.57 5.97 -16.76
N LEU A 419 -5.25 7.27 -16.74
CA LEU A 419 -6.08 8.31 -16.13
C LEU A 419 -6.75 9.13 -17.24
N ALA A 420 -8.06 9.32 -17.16
CA ALA A 420 -8.78 10.14 -18.13
C ALA A 420 -8.35 11.60 -18.03
N HIS A 421 -7.92 12.17 -19.15
CA HIS A 421 -7.48 13.54 -19.23
C HIS A 421 -8.63 14.52 -18.96
N ILE A 422 -8.35 15.52 -18.10
CA ILE A 422 -9.28 16.61 -17.82
C ILE A 422 -9.08 17.71 -18.86
N PHE A 423 -10.05 17.89 -19.75
CA PHE A 423 -10.04 18.98 -20.71
C PHE A 423 -10.25 20.34 -20.05
N GLY A 424 -11.04 20.38 -18.97
CA GLY A 424 -11.29 21.63 -18.27
C GLY A 424 -12.43 21.58 -17.28
N CYS A 425 -12.88 22.76 -16.84
CA CYS A 425 -13.98 22.91 -15.90
C CYS A 425 -14.89 24.09 -16.26
N CYS A 426 -16.10 24.08 -15.73
CA CYS A 426 -17.06 25.18 -15.79
C CYS A 426 -17.51 25.52 -14.35
N ILE A 427 -17.54 26.81 -14.03
CA ILE A 427 -17.96 27.34 -12.71
C ILE A 427 -19.05 28.41 -12.83
N ASP A 428 -19.65 28.56 -14.02
CA ASP A 428 -20.66 29.58 -14.30
C ASP A 428 -21.92 29.38 -13.44
N SER A 429 -22.19 28.14 -13.03
CA SER A 429 -23.36 27.76 -12.23
C SER A 429 -23.16 27.91 -10.71
N GLY A 430 -22.21 28.75 -10.26
CA GLY A 430 -21.99 29.05 -8.86
C GLY A 430 -21.47 27.85 -8.06
N TYR A 431 -22.27 27.33 -7.12
CA TYR A 431 -21.93 26.16 -6.29
C TYR A 431 -22.15 24.81 -6.99
N THR A 432 -22.23 24.79 -8.32
CA THR A 432 -22.35 23.54 -9.09
C THR A 432 -21.27 23.45 -10.17
N PRO A 433 -19.99 23.25 -9.79
CA PRO A 433 -18.91 23.15 -10.75
C PRO A 433 -19.08 21.90 -11.62
N MET A 434 -18.64 21.99 -12.88
CA MET A 434 -18.66 20.87 -13.82
C MET A 434 -17.24 20.60 -14.31
N VAL A 435 -16.84 19.33 -14.30
CA VAL A 435 -15.51 18.89 -14.75
C VAL A 435 -15.67 18.10 -16.04
N VAL A 436 -14.85 18.43 -17.04
CA VAL A 436 -14.92 17.89 -18.39
C VAL A 436 -13.75 16.94 -18.61
N TYR A 437 -14.05 15.66 -18.78
CA TYR A 437 -13.09 14.60 -19.08
C TYR A 437 -13.17 14.21 -20.56
N GLU A 438 -12.09 13.63 -21.08
CA GLU A 438 -12.15 12.87 -22.32
C GLU A 438 -13.10 11.67 -22.17
N PHE A 439 -13.90 11.39 -23.22
CA PHE A 439 -14.77 10.22 -23.26
C PHE A 439 -14.46 9.36 -24.50
N PRO A 440 -13.78 8.22 -24.30
CA PRO A 440 -13.49 7.26 -25.36
C PRO A 440 -14.72 6.64 -26.05
N GLU A 441 -14.53 6.18 -27.30
CA GLU A 441 -15.59 5.62 -28.14
C GLU A 441 -16.13 4.27 -27.65
N ASN A 442 -15.30 3.45 -27.00
CA ASN A 442 -15.74 2.14 -26.48
C ASN A 442 -16.59 2.26 -25.20
N GLY A 443 -16.85 3.47 -24.70
CA GLY A 443 -17.74 3.71 -23.57
C GLY A 443 -17.17 3.24 -22.24
N THR A 444 -18.04 2.78 -21.33
CA THR A 444 -17.66 2.40 -19.97
C THR A 444 -17.51 0.89 -19.82
N LEU A 445 -16.70 0.43 -18.86
CA LEU A 445 -16.60 -0.98 -18.51
C LEU A 445 -17.95 -1.56 -18.07
N GLU A 446 -18.80 -0.77 -17.40
CA GLU A 446 -20.15 -1.20 -16.99
C GLU A 446 -20.96 -1.67 -18.21
N ASP A 447 -20.89 -0.96 -19.34
CA ASP A 447 -21.60 -1.33 -20.57
C ASP A 447 -21.15 -2.68 -21.14
N HIS A 448 -19.88 -3.04 -20.94
CA HIS A 448 -19.29 -4.27 -21.48
C HIS A 448 -19.44 -5.48 -20.54
N LEU A 449 -19.62 -5.24 -19.24
CA LEU A 449 -19.94 -6.27 -18.25
C LEU A 449 -21.45 -6.54 -18.22
N HIS A 450 -22.26 -5.48 -18.16
CA HIS A 450 -23.72 -5.57 -18.10
C HIS A 450 -24.33 -5.47 -19.50
N LEU A 451 -24.08 -6.47 -20.34
CA LEU A 451 -24.67 -6.54 -21.68
C LEU A 451 -26.21 -6.47 -21.58
N HIS A 452 -26.76 -5.26 -21.75
CA HIS A 452 -28.19 -5.04 -21.70
C HIS A 452 -28.85 -5.76 -22.89
N LYS A 453 -29.91 -6.54 -22.61
CA LYS A 453 -30.78 -7.14 -23.62
C LYS A 453 -31.35 -6.02 -24.51
N GLY A 454 -30.69 -5.73 -25.63
CA GLY A 454 -31.07 -4.64 -26.52
C GLY A 454 -29.92 -3.98 -27.30
N GLN A 455 -28.65 -4.20 -26.93
CA GLN A 455 -27.49 -3.72 -27.69
C GLN A 455 -26.71 -4.89 -28.31
N PRO A 456 -27.11 -5.37 -29.51
CA PRO A 456 -26.48 -6.52 -30.17
C PRO A 456 -25.05 -6.26 -30.70
N GLU A 457 -24.54 -5.03 -30.60
CA GLU A 457 -23.24 -4.63 -31.17
C GLU A 457 -22.06 -4.68 -30.17
N LYS A 458 -22.31 -4.72 -28.85
CA LYS A 458 -21.21 -4.78 -27.86
C LYS A 458 -20.83 -6.23 -27.55
N ILE A 459 -19.60 -6.60 -27.91
CA ILE A 459 -19.02 -7.92 -27.64
C ILE A 459 -18.56 -7.95 -26.17
N GLY A 460 -19.05 -8.91 -25.39
CA GLY A 460 -18.63 -9.09 -23.99
C GLY A 460 -17.12 -9.33 -23.86
N LEU A 461 -16.53 -8.82 -22.78
CA LEU A 461 -15.09 -8.95 -22.54
C LEU A 461 -14.72 -10.39 -22.13
N ASP A 462 -13.72 -10.94 -22.81
CA ASP A 462 -13.06 -12.18 -22.38
C ASP A 462 -12.31 -11.99 -21.06
N TRP A 463 -11.92 -13.11 -20.43
CA TRP A 463 -11.22 -13.08 -19.15
C TRP A 463 -9.89 -12.31 -19.19
N TYR A 464 -9.14 -12.41 -20.28
CA TYR A 464 -7.83 -11.76 -20.38
C TYR A 464 -7.97 -10.23 -20.37
N LYS A 465 -8.93 -9.69 -21.11
CA LYS A 465 -9.24 -8.25 -21.08
C LYS A 465 -9.71 -7.82 -19.69
N ARG A 466 -10.60 -8.59 -19.06
CA ARG A 466 -11.08 -8.32 -17.69
C ARG A 466 -9.94 -8.28 -16.67
N LEU A 467 -9.04 -9.25 -16.70
CA LEU A 467 -7.87 -9.32 -15.83
C LEU A 467 -6.90 -8.15 -16.11
N SER A 468 -6.66 -7.81 -17.38
CA SER A 468 -5.84 -6.66 -17.76
C SER A 468 -6.42 -5.35 -17.22
N ILE A 469 -7.73 -5.14 -17.38
CA ILE A 469 -8.47 -3.99 -16.85
C ILE A 469 -8.33 -3.91 -15.33
N ALA A 470 -8.54 -5.03 -14.62
CA ALA A 470 -8.35 -5.10 -13.17
C ALA A 470 -6.94 -4.71 -12.72
N ALA A 471 -5.91 -5.25 -13.38
CA ALA A 471 -4.52 -4.96 -13.06
C ALA A 471 -4.15 -3.50 -13.37
N GLN A 472 -4.61 -2.96 -14.50
CA GLN A 472 -4.39 -1.56 -14.85
C GLN A 472 -5.06 -0.62 -13.83
N THR A 473 -6.28 -0.94 -13.38
CA THR A 473 -7.02 -0.12 -12.42
C THR A 473 -6.30 -0.08 -11.08
N ALA A 474 -5.93 -1.25 -10.55
CA ALA A 474 -5.19 -1.34 -9.29
C ALA A 474 -3.82 -0.63 -9.37
N SER A 475 -3.13 -0.75 -10.51
CA SER A 475 -1.84 -0.08 -10.74
C SER A 475 -1.97 1.45 -10.75
N LEU A 476 -3.01 2.00 -11.40
CA LEU A 476 -3.26 3.44 -11.35
C LEU A 476 -3.57 3.91 -9.93
N LEU A 477 -4.44 3.20 -9.20
CA LEU A 477 -4.79 3.57 -7.83
C LEU A 477 -3.55 3.53 -6.91
N ALA A 478 -2.69 2.53 -7.07
CA ALA A 478 -1.41 2.46 -6.36
C ALA A 478 -0.50 3.64 -6.71
N PHE A 479 -0.38 4.00 -7.98
CA PHE A 479 0.38 5.18 -8.44
C PHE A 479 -0.14 6.48 -7.80
N LEU A 480 -1.45 6.71 -7.84
CA LEU A 480 -2.07 7.92 -7.29
C LEU A 480 -1.91 8.05 -5.77
N GLN A 481 -1.91 6.92 -5.05
CA GLN A 481 -1.78 6.91 -3.60
C GLN A 481 -0.32 6.93 -3.11
N HIS A 482 0.63 6.42 -3.90
CA HIS A 482 2.01 6.22 -3.47
C HIS A 482 3.02 7.15 -4.13
N GLU A 483 2.84 7.47 -5.42
CA GLU A 483 3.81 8.26 -6.20
C GLU A 483 3.39 9.73 -6.35
N VAL A 484 2.12 10.06 -6.20
CA VAL A 484 1.61 11.43 -6.26
C VAL A 484 1.63 12.08 -4.87
N SER A 485 2.09 13.32 -4.80
CA SER A 485 2.12 14.12 -3.56
C SER A 485 1.35 15.44 -3.73
N PRO A 486 0.30 15.69 -2.93
CA PRO A 486 -0.26 14.80 -1.90
C PRO A 486 -0.93 13.55 -2.52
N PRO A 487 -1.03 12.43 -1.76
CA PRO A 487 -1.72 11.23 -2.22
C PRO A 487 -3.14 11.54 -2.69
N VAL A 488 -3.54 10.93 -3.80
CA VAL A 488 -4.86 11.10 -4.40
C VAL A 488 -5.63 9.79 -4.29
N SER A 489 -6.73 9.82 -3.55
CA SER A 489 -7.70 8.72 -3.48
C SER A 489 -8.85 8.93 -4.47
N HIS A 490 -9.48 7.85 -4.92
CA HIS A 490 -10.60 7.91 -5.87
C HIS A 490 -11.94 8.17 -5.17
N HIS A 491 -12.26 7.44 -4.08
CA HIS A 491 -13.49 7.55 -3.28
C HIS A 491 -14.82 7.36 -4.02
N ASN A 492 -14.82 6.73 -5.20
CA ASN A 492 -16.03 6.50 -6.00
C ASN A 492 -15.73 5.51 -7.14
N LEU A 493 -14.85 4.54 -6.90
CA LEU A 493 -14.43 3.61 -7.94
C LEU A 493 -15.60 2.69 -8.30
N LYS A 494 -16.03 2.74 -9.56
CA LYS A 494 -17.12 1.92 -10.11
C LYS A 494 -16.76 1.50 -11.54
N THR A 495 -17.37 0.44 -12.05
CA THR A 495 -17.20 0.04 -13.46
C THR A 495 -17.65 1.15 -14.43
N SER A 496 -18.63 1.96 -14.04
CA SER A 496 -19.09 3.15 -14.79
C SER A 496 -18.06 4.29 -14.84
N SER A 497 -17.07 4.30 -13.93
CA SER A 497 -16.00 5.29 -13.89
C SER A 497 -14.73 4.85 -14.64
N ILE A 498 -14.74 3.65 -15.23
CA ILE A 498 -13.67 3.11 -16.08
C ILE A 498 -14.08 3.26 -17.54
N PHE A 499 -13.48 4.19 -18.25
CA PHE A 499 -13.66 4.29 -19.70
C PHE A 499 -12.68 3.38 -20.43
N LEU A 500 -13.08 2.91 -21.60
CA LEU A 500 -12.26 2.01 -22.41
C LEU A 500 -11.86 2.71 -23.71
N ASP A 501 -10.56 2.77 -23.99
CA ASP A 501 -10.08 3.25 -25.29
C ASP A 501 -10.26 2.21 -26.40
N GLN A 502 -9.81 2.55 -27.61
CA GLN A 502 -9.95 1.70 -28.80
C GLN A 502 -9.29 0.32 -28.64
N ASP A 503 -8.25 0.23 -27.81
CA ASP A 503 -7.51 -1.01 -27.51
C ASP A 503 -8.03 -1.71 -26.23
N PHE A 504 -9.15 -1.23 -25.67
CA PHE A 504 -9.71 -1.68 -24.39
C PHE A 504 -8.77 -1.47 -23.19
N ASN A 505 -7.83 -0.52 -23.29
CA ASN A 505 -7.12 -0.04 -22.12
C ASN A 505 -7.99 0.92 -21.34
N ILE A 506 -7.76 0.95 -20.03
CA ILE A 506 -8.60 1.76 -19.14
C ILE A 506 -8.20 3.23 -19.17
N LYS A 507 -9.19 4.08 -18.94
CA LYS A 507 -9.06 5.48 -18.55
C LYS A 507 -9.99 5.75 -17.37
N VAL A 508 -9.43 5.81 -16.17
CA VAL A 508 -10.18 6.06 -14.94
C VAL A 508 -10.59 7.53 -14.87
N ALA A 509 -11.87 7.78 -14.65
CA ALA A 509 -12.46 9.12 -14.60
C ALA A 509 -13.36 9.29 -13.36
N CYS A 510 -14.00 10.45 -13.23
CA CYS A 510 -15.11 10.67 -12.30
C CYS A 510 -14.79 10.42 -10.82
N PHE A 511 -13.67 10.99 -10.37
CA PHE A 511 -13.23 10.96 -8.97
C PHE A 511 -14.30 11.53 -8.02
N GLY A 512 -14.29 11.07 -6.77
CA GLY A 512 -15.05 11.67 -5.67
C GLY A 512 -14.46 13.04 -5.31
N LEU A 513 -14.85 14.08 -6.06
CA LEU A 513 -14.28 15.42 -5.93
C LEU A 513 -14.75 16.16 -4.67
N PHE A 514 -15.89 15.76 -4.13
CA PHE A 514 -16.48 16.34 -2.94
C PHE A 514 -16.40 15.37 -1.76
N SER A 515 -15.96 15.88 -0.60
CA SER A 515 -15.63 15.09 0.59
C SER A 515 -16.46 15.59 1.78
N SER A 516 -17.78 15.36 1.77
CA SER A 516 -18.60 15.58 2.96
C SER A 516 -18.56 14.34 3.86
N LEU A 517 -17.88 14.45 5.00
CA LEU A 517 -18.07 13.67 6.24
C LEU A 517 -18.14 12.12 6.14
N GLU A 518 -17.08 11.48 6.64
CA GLU A 518 -17.05 10.26 7.47
C GLU A 518 -17.61 8.90 6.98
N LEU A 519 -18.04 8.74 5.72
CA LEU A 519 -18.61 7.44 5.29
C LEU A 519 -18.06 6.84 3.98
N TYR A 520 -16.85 7.20 3.55
CA TYR A 520 -16.23 6.54 2.39
C TYR A 520 -15.41 5.34 2.82
N ASN A 521 -15.75 4.18 2.24
CA ASN A 521 -14.90 3.01 2.31
C ASN A 521 -13.56 3.31 1.63
N SER A 522 -12.49 2.68 2.11
CA SER A 522 -11.16 2.77 1.51
C SER A 522 -11.21 2.42 0.01
N ASP A 523 -10.40 3.08 -0.83
CA ASP A 523 -10.27 2.73 -2.25
C ASP A 523 -9.93 1.24 -2.45
N VAL A 524 -9.27 0.60 -1.47
CA VAL A 524 -8.99 -0.84 -1.47
C VAL A 524 -10.29 -1.63 -1.37
N TYR A 525 -11.21 -1.22 -0.49
CA TYR A 525 -12.54 -1.82 -0.39
C TYR A 525 -13.34 -1.62 -1.68
N GLU A 526 -13.34 -0.40 -2.23
CA GLU A 526 -14.02 -0.11 -3.51
C GLU A 526 -13.44 -0.96 -4.65
N LEU A 527 -12.12 -1.16 -4.67
CA LEU A 527 -11.47 -2.09 -5.60
C LEU A 527 -11.95 -3.53 -5.40
N GLY A 528 -12.17 -3.97 -4.15
CA GLY A 528 -12.75 -5.29 -3.87
C GLY A 528 -14.12 -5.47 -4.50
N VAL A 529 -15.02 -4.49 -4.35
CA VAL A 529 -16.35 -4.51 -5.00
C VAL A 529 -16.20 -4.52 -6.53
N PHE A 530 -15.33 -3.66 -7.05
CA PHE A 530 -15.03 -3.57 -8.48
C PHE A 530 -14.54 -4.91 -9.06
N LEU A 531 -13.60 -5.59 -8.38
CA LEU A 531 -13.07 -6.87 -8.83
C LEU A 531 -14.14 -7.97 -8.86
N LEU A 532 -15.05 -7.97 -7.87
CA LEU A 532 -16.19 -8.90 -7.88
C LEU A 532 -17.09 -8.66 -9.08
N GLU A 533 -17.38 -7.41 -9.43
CA GLU A 533 -18.19 -7.08 -10.60
C GLU A 533 -17.51 -7.49 -11.91
N VAL A 534 -16.19 -7.36 -11.99
CA VAL A 534 -15.39 -7.86 -13.14
C VAL A 534 -15.49 -9.39 -13.26
N VAL A 535 -15.43 -10.12 -12.14
CA VAL A 535 -15.53 -11.59 -12.11
C VAL A 535 -16.95 -12.06 -12.41
N SER A 536 -17.96 -11.42 -11.81
CA SER A 536 -19.36 -11.85 -11.89
C SER A 536 -20.11 -11.32 -13.11
N GLY A 537 -19.60 -10.27 -13.75
CA GLY A 537 -20.28 -9.58 -14.84
C GLY A 537 -21.62 -8.99 -14.42
N SER A 538 -21.86 -8.76 -13.13
CA SER A 538 -23.13 -8.24 -12.63
C SER A 538 -23.00 -7.41 -11.36
N LYS A 539 -23.81 -6.34 -11.31
CA LYS A 539 -23.95 -5.47 -10.15
C LYS A 539 -25.08 -5.97 -9.25
N HIS A 540 -24.73 -6.70 -8.21
CA HIS A 540 -25.68 -7.14 -7.18
C HIS A 540 -25.40 -6.41 -5.86
N PRO A 541 -26.41 -5.76 -5.21
CA PRO A 541 -26.20 -5.00 -3.98
C PRO A 541 -25.61 -5.86 -2.84
N ASP A 542 -25.96 -7.14 -2.78
CA ASP A 542 -25.43 -8.09 -1.80
C ASP A 542 -24.20 -8.89 -2.30
N MET A 543 -23.61 -8.54 -3.44
CA MET A 543 -22.54 -9.34 -4.07
C MET A 543 -21.35 -9.54 -3.13
N ALA A 544 -20.97 -8.53 -2.35
CA ALA A 544 -19.89 -8.63 -1.38
C ALA A 544 -20.14 -9.74 -0.34
N THR A 545 -21.35 -9.78 0.24
CA THR A 545 -21.74 -10.80 1.23
C THR A 545 -21.83 -12.19 0.61
N VAL A 546 -22.43 -12.27 -0.59
CA VAL A 546 -22.56 -13.54 -1.32
C VAL A 546 -21.18 -14.08 -1.68
N ALA A 547 -20.29 -13.25 -2.23
CA ALA A 547 -18.94 -13.65 -2.59
C ALA A 547 -18.14 -14.12 -1.38
N LEU A 548 -18.23 -13.42 -0.23
CA LEU A 548 -17.58 -13.86 1.01
C LEU A 548 -18.07 -15.24 1.47
N HIS A 549 -19.38 -15.50 1.41
CA HIS A 549 -19.95 -16.80 1.77
C HIS A 549 -19.51 -17.90 0.79
N LYS A 550 -19.57 -17.63 -0.51
CA LYS A 550 -19.23 -18.60 -1.56
C LYS A 550 -17.74 -18.91 -1.60
N THR A 551 -16.89 -17.92 -1.34
CA THR A 551 -15.43 -18.11 -1.19
C THR A 551 -15.12 -19.02 0.00
N ARG A 552 -15.76 -18.78 1.16
CA ARG A 552 -15.60 -19.63 2.35
C ARG A 552 -16.02 -21.08 2.12
N ASP A 553 -17.08 -21.28 1.35
CA ASP A 553 -17.61 -22.62 1.05
C ASP A 553 -16.88 -23.31 -0.12
N GLY A 554 -15.88 -22.66 -0.73
CA GLY A 554 -15.14 -23.19 -1.88
C GLY A 554 -15.97 -23.29 -3.16
N LYS A 555 -16.98 -22.42 -3.32
CA LYS A 555 -17.96 -22.40 -4.41
C LYS A 555 -17.90 -21.12 -5.24
N ILE A 556 -16.69 -20.65 -5.52
CA ILE A 556 -16.47 -19.39 -6.23
C ILE A 556 -17.03 -19.44 -7.66
N GLU A 557 -17.09 -20.62 -8.27
CA GLU A 557 -17.64 -20.85 -9.60
C GLU A 557 -19.10 -20.39 -9.75
N GLU A 558 -19.86 -20.38 -8.64
CA GLU A 558 -21.27 -19.96 -8.64
C GLU A 558 -21.44 -18.44 -8.79
N ILE A 559 -20.38 -17.65 -8.54
CA ILE A 559 -20.41 -16.19 -8.68
C ILE A 559 -19.72 -15.71 -9.96
N VAL A 560 -19.05 -16.59 -10.71
CA VAL A 560 -18.36 -16.23 -11.95
C VAL A 560 -19.39 -15.97 -13.05
N ASP A 561 -19.14 -14.93 -13.86
CA ASP A 561 -19.96 -14.59 -15.01
C ASP A 561 -20.16 -15.82 -15.92
N PRO A 562 -21.42 -16.23 -16.17
CA PRO A 562 -21.73 -17.34 -17.07
C PRO A 562 -21.14 -17.17 -18.49
N LEU A 563 -20.95 -15.92 -18.96
CA LEU A 563 -20.34 -15.62 -20.26
C LEU A 563 -18.86 -15.99 -20.34
N LEU A 564 -18.21 -16.20 -19.20
CA LEU A 564 -16.84 -16.71 -19.15
C LEU A 564 -16.78 -18.24 -19.29
N TYR A 565 -17.91 -18.96 -19.37
CA TYR A 565 -17.94 -20.42 -19.50
C TYR A 565 -16.97 -21.13 -18.54
N TYR A 566 -17.03 -20.79 -17.25
CA TYR A 566 -16.00 -21.15 -16.26
C TYR A 566 -15.55 -22.61 -16.33
N HIS A 567 -16.48 -23.56 -16.43
CA HIS A 567 -16.15 -25.00 -16.48
C HIS A 567 -15.47 -25.46 -17.77
N GLU A 568 -15.59 -24.69 -18.85
CA GLU A 568 -14.94 -24.93 -20.14
C GLU A 568 -13.56 -24.25 -20.22
N GLN A 569 -13.21 -23.41 -19.22
CA GLN A 569 -11.92 -22.74 -19.16
C GLN A 569 -10.79 -23.72 -18.82
N PRO A 570 -9.60 -23.55 -19.43
CA PRO A 570 -8.41 -24.29 -19.04
C PRO A 570 -8.10 -24.14 -17.54
N PRO A 571 -7.48 -25.14 -16.89
CA PRO A 571 -7.18 -25.10 -15.46
C PRO A 571 -6.44 -23.84 -15.01
N PHE A 572 -5.48 -23.35 -15.81
CA PHE A 572 -4.74 -22.13 -15.50
C PHE A 572 -5.65 -20.89 -15.45
N ARG A 573 -6.66 -20.81 -16.33
CA ARG A 573 -7.59 -19.67 -16.40
C ARG A 573 -8.56 -19.69 -15.24
N ARG A 574 -9.00 -20.87 -14.81
CA ARG A 574 -9.80 -21.03 -13.58
C ARG A 574 -9.01 -20.60 -12.35
N ASP A 575 -7.77 -21.04 -12.20
CA ASP A 575 -6.89 -20.60 -11.10
C ASP A 575 -6.71 -19.06 -11.07
N GLN A 576 -6.58 -18.42 -12.24
CA GLN A 576 -6.55 -16.95 -12.32
C GLN A 576 -7.86 -16.30 -11.83
N ILE A 577 -9.01 -16.83 -12.24
CA ILE A 577 -10.33 -16.33 -11.81
C ILE A 577 -10.49 -16.47 -10.30
N ASP A 578 -10.14 -17.63 -9.77
CA ASP A 578 -10.24 -17.95 -8.35
C ASP A 578 -9.32 -17.03 -7.51
N ARG A 579 -8.09 -16.79 -7.97
CA ARG A 579 -7.15 -15.86 -7.32
C ARG A 579 -7.65 -14.41 -7.33
N VAL A 580 -8.22 -13.94 -8.45
CA VAL A 580 -8.77 -12.58 -8.52
C VAL A 580 -9.96 -12.43 -7.57
N ALA A 581 -10.81 -13.45 -7.48
CA ALA A 581 -11.94 -13.45 -6.55
C ALA A 581 -11.47 -13.50 -5.08
N ASP A 582 -10.44 -14.27 -4.76
CA ASP A 582 -9.78 -14.25 -3.44
C ASP A 582 -9.25 -12.85 -3.09
N ILE A 583 -8.49 -12.23 -4.00
CA ILE A 583 -8.01 -10.85 -3.82
C ILE A 583 -9.18 -9.91 -3.55
N ALA A 584 -10.27 -10.02 -4.30
CA ALA A 584 -11.46 -9.22 -4.12
C ALA A 584 -12.05 -9.38 -2.70
N THR A 585 -12.16 -10.61 -2.19
CA THR A 585 -12.64 -10.85 -0.83
C THR A 585 -11.71 -10.32 0.25
N ARG A 586 -10.38 -10.42 0.08
CA ARG A 586 -9.40 -9.81 0.99
C ARG A 586 -9.50 -8.29 1.00
N CYS A 587 -9.70 -7.67 -0.16
CA CYS A 587 -9.95 -6.23 -0.26
C CYS A 587 -11.21 -5.81 0.52
N LEU A 588 -12.29 -6.60 0.47
CA LEU A 588 -13.51 -6.33 1.23
C LEU A 588 -13.33 -6.50 2.74
N LEU A 589 -12.58 -7.52 3.19
CA LEU A 589 -12.38 -7.81 4.61
C LEU A 589 -11.37 -6.87 5.28
N PHE A 590 -10.30 -6.51 4.57
CA PHE A 590 -9.15 -5.82 5.15
C PHE A 590 -8.91 -4.41 4.59
N GLY A 591 -9.64 -4.01 3.55
CA GLY A 591 -9.47 -2.70 2.91
C GLY A 591 -9.85 -1.53 3.82
N GLY A 592 -10.87 -1.70 4.68
CA GLY A 592 -11.30 -0.69 5.65
C GLY A 592 -10.35 -0.48 6.82
N ASP A 593 -9.59 -1.52 7.19
CA ASP A 593 -8.66 -1.52 8.33
C ASP A 593 -7.27 -0.98 8.00
N GLY A 594 -6.98 -0.69 6.72
CA GLY A 594 -5.65 -0.28 6.24
C GLY A 594 -4.59 -1.39 6.23
N LYS A 595 -4.93 -2.61 6.68
CA LYS A 595 -4.03 -3.79 6.73
C LYS A 595 -3.60 -4.28 5.35
N LEU A 596 -4.39 -4.02 4.32
CA LEU A 596 -4.10 -4.35 2.93
C LEU A 596 -3.89 -3.06 2.14
N ARG A 597 -2.70 -2.88 1.56
CA ARG A 597 -2.35 -1.67 0.79
C ARG A 597 -2.62 -1.88 -0.70
N MET A 598 -3.00 -0.81 -1.38
CA MET A 598 -3.29 -0.82 -2.81
C MET A 598 -2.09 -1.30 -3.65
N VAL A 599 -0.86 -0.95 -3.25
CA VAL A 599 0.37 -1.41 -3.93
C VAL A 599 0.55 -2.92 -3.89
N ASP A 600 0.15 -3.57 -2.79
CA ASP A 600 0.28 -5.01 -2.63
C ASP A 600 -0.77 -5.73 -3.50
N VAL A 601 -2.01 -5.22 -3.53
CA VAL A 601 -3.07 -5.69 -4.43
C VAL A 601 -2.70 -5.54 -5.90
N ALA A 602 -2.17 -4.38 -6.29
CA ALA A 602 -1.73 -4.12 -7.65
C ALA A 602 -0.59 -5.06 -8.07
N ARG A 603 0.38 -5.32 -7.19
CA ARG A 603 1.49 -6.24 -7.45
C ARG A 603 0.98 -7.67 -7.70
N GLU A 604 0.05 -8.15 -6.88
CA GLU A 604 -0.55 -9.47 -7.06
C GLU A 604 -1.31 -9.59 -8.38
N LEU A 605 -2.16 -8.62 -8.73
CA LEU A 605 -2.91 -8.64 -10.00
C LEU A 605 -1.99 -8.57 -11.22
N VAL A 606 -0.90 -7.79 -11.16
CA VAL A 606 0.12 -7.72 -12.21
C VAL A 606 0.92 -9.03 -12.29
N HIS A 607 1.11 -9.74 -11.19
CA HIS A 607 1.76 -11.05 -11.24
C HIS A 607 0.89 -12.07 -11.97
N ILE A 608 -0.41 -12.11 -11.66
CA ILE A 608 -1.40 -13.00 -12.30
C ILE A 608 -1.48 -12.75 -13.82
N THR A 609 -1.34 -11.50 -14.27
CA THR A 609 -1.29 -11.18 -15.71
C THR A 609 0.00 -11.65 -16.38
N ARG A 610 1.16 -11.60 -15.71
CA ARG A 610 2.45 -12.02 -16.28
C ARG A 610 2.57 -13.53 -16.45
N ASP A 611 1.99 -14.29 -15.53
CA ASP A 611 1.92 -15.75 -15.63
C ASP A 611 1.16 -16.22 -16.89
N SER A 612 0.42 -15.32 -17.57
CA SER A 612 -0.26 -15.60 -18.84
C SER A 612 0.65 -15.51 -20.08
N ILE A 613 1.80 -14.82 -20.01
CA ILE A 613 2.66 -14.52 -21.17
C ILE A 613 3.74 -15.60 -21.36
N ASP A 614 4.25 -16.18 -20.26
CA ASP A 614 5.37 -17.12 -20.29
C ASP A 614 4.96 -18.61 -20.40
N GLY A 615 3.72 -18.88 -20.85
CA GLY A 615 3.20 -20.23 -21.11
C GLY A 615 3.90 -21.02 -22.23
N GLY A 616 5.06 -20.57 -22.70
CA GLY A 616 5.90 -21.22 -23.70
C GLY A 616 7.36 -21.36 -23.26
N SER A 617 7.68 -22.49 -22.62
CA SER A 617 9.01 -23.15 -22.63
C SER A 617 10.19 -22.52 -21.86
N ARG A 618 10.53 -23.24 -20.77
CA ARG A 618 11.86 -23.58 -20.19
C ARG A 618 12.36 -22.87 -18.92
N ARG A 619 12.91 -23.73 -18.05
CA ARG A 619 13.58 -23.51 -16.77
C ARG A 619 14.91 -22.75 -16.90
N GLY A 620 15.08 -21.75 -16.04
CA GLY A 620 16.34 -21.25 -15.43
C GLY A 620 17.16 -20.20 -16.21
N PRO A 621 18.14 -19.52 -15.57
CA PRO A 621 18.13 -18.80 -14.28
C PRO A 621 17.85 -17.29 -14.47
N ALA A 622 17.32 -16.63 -13.44
CA ALA A 622 17.00 -15.21 -13.49
C ALA A 622 18.26 -14.32 -13.44
N LEU A 623 18.58 -13.69 -14.57
CA LEU A 623 19.36 -12.46 -14.65
C LEU A 623 18.75 -11.60 -15.76
N GLU A 624 18.28 -10.43 -15.33
CA GLU A 624 18.24 -9.16 -16.07
C GLU A 624 17.38 -9.07 -17.35
N GLU A 625 16.34 -8.23 -17.34
CA GLU A 625 16.39 -6.89 -17.97
C GLU A 625 15.02 -6.17 -18.05
N THR A 626 15.06 -4.89 -17.64
CA THR A 626 14.42 -3.70 -18.25
C THR A 626 12.88 -3.53 -18.28
N PHE A 627 12.42 -2.49 -17.58
CA PHE A 627 11.28 -1.68 -18.03
C PHE A 627 11.80 -0.40 -18.72
N SER A 628 11.62 -0.40 -20.04
CA SER A 628 11.53 0.70 -21.03
C SER A 628 12.37 1.97 -20.87
N ASN A 629 13.36 2.05 -21.76
CA ASN A 629 13.88 3.27 -22.36
C ASN A 629 12.76 4.15 -22.95
N SER A 630 12.74 5.42 -22.59
CA SER A 630 12.11 6.50 -23.38
C SER A 630 12.72 7.84 -23.00
N SER A 631 13.96 8.09 -23.44
CA SER A 631 14.55 9.44 -23.53
C SER A 631 15.85 9.38 -24.34
N LEU A 632 15.75 9.34 -25.67
CA LEU A 632 16.87 9.72 -26.55
C LEU A 632 16.39 9.95 -27.98
N LEU A 633 15.68 11.07 -28.17
CA LEU A 633 15.68 11.78 -29.45
C LEU A 633 15.96 13.24 -29.14
N GLN A 634 17.21 13.66 -29.30
CA GLN A 634 17.58 14.91 -29.98
C GLN A 634 19.10 15.09 -30.08
N MET A 635 19.51 15.62 -31.24
CA MET A 635 20.84 16.06 -31.67
C MET A 635 21.75 14.92 -32.13
N ILE A 636 22.13 14.83 -33.41
CA ILE A 636 23.00 15.79 -34.11
C ILE A 636 22.61 15.93 -35.60
N SER A 637 22.75 17.16 -36.11
CA SER A 637 22.59 17.60 -37.49
C SER A 637 23.93 17.67 -38.25
N ILE A 638 23.86 17.71 -39.61
CA ILE A 638 24.89 18.16 -40.60
C ILE A 638 25.96 17.07 -40.93
N SER A 639 26.35 16.71 -42.17
CA SER A 639 26.10 17.08 -43.59
C SER A 639 26.64 15.92 -44.48
N PRO A 640 26.48 15.95 -45.83
CA PRO A 640 26.69 14.81 -46.73
C PRO A 640 28.12 14.71 -47.26
N ASP A 641 28.52 13.52 -47.71
CA ASP A 641 29.30 13.36 -48.96
C ASP A 641 29.45 11.88 -49.38
N SER A 642 28.84 11.58 -50.53
CA SER A 642 29.44 10.88 -51.68
C SER A 642 29.82 9.38 -51.62
N ILE A 643 29.43 8.68 -52.70
CA ILE A 643 30.16 7.65 -53.48
C ILE A 643 29.44 6.29 -53.63
N TYR A 644 28.83 6.12 -54.81
CA TYR A 644 28.80 4.95 -55.72
C TYR A 644 28.55 3.52 -55.18
N VAL A 645 27.36 2.96 -55.50
CA VAL A 645 27.07 1.93 -56.55
C VAL A 645 28.27 1.05 -56.98
N PRO A 646 28.15 -0.29 -57.11
CA PRO A 646 27.12 -1.02 -57.88
C PRO A 646 26.07 -1.79 -57.10
#